data_AF-A0A4R4RZX4-F1
#
_entry.id   AF-A0A4R4RZX4-F1
#
_cell.length_a   1.000
_cell.length_b   1.000
_cell.length_c   1.000
_cell.angle_alpha   90.00
_cell.angle_beta   90.00
_cell.angle_gamma   90.00
#
_symmetry.space_group_name_H-M   'P 1'
#
loop_
_entity.id
_entity.type
_entity.pdbx_description
1 polymer ?
#
loop_
_entity_poly.entity_id
_entity_poly.type
_entity_poly.pdbx_seq_one_letter_code
_entity_poly.pdbx_strand_id
1 'polypeptide(L)'
;MQAHEVAFFKLIEGEKQFQIPLYQRTYSWGHREWTRLWADVLEHAEVIAAGEDRTPHFIGSVVLAPGVMSAGDIQRWLVVDGQQRLTTLMLASCALRDRFREIAPREADRVHKQYLVNEYREGLDHFRLLPTQADRESFTACMESGVTAGGSDGIGAAYRFFKQALIDSDPEGDMAALKRLETVIRGRLSVVEITAEHGDNVYRIFESLNNTGVKLSQTDLLRNYVFMLLPTIGERVYTKIWLPMQEELGAGNLELLAWLDLVIRGDYRAKQSEVYRAQQRRLGEIVERGGEPALEGEIAELYRRGRLLMRVVDPAREADAHLRAVLARLQEWGGQITFPIALHLLDLLDHERATAAEVTRGLSYVESFLVRRMIAGIPTNNLNRILNSAPKELETDRPIDEAVHRYLSGKRRYWPSDEQLRSAIRTRPFYWSGRPNQRFYVLKRLEQSHRSSEPVDFAAARLTIEHVMPQTVTQEWIDLLSAEVTDEDGPAELHAELLHTLGNLTLTADNSKLSNSPFHRKQEILDASALRMNREIAEAPGWGKAQILERAESLTGRCVSLWPAPLPGASDLEDERRTWVLLRRLLAELPTGSWTSFGDLAAVIGSTPAGVGAYMASRPGLEHAHRVLTSEGTVSPSFSWPDGRAGTPRDALEAEGVTFSGGGGADPTQRLTAKDLARLIGMDAPDDPDDDRDGDRFADELSLLGGDVSDAVGQALRHWTGRNGDLGFGTAETSCIPWLDRPDARGWIWPVVFYPRSAKIEVVFQHLARRPPFDDDALREEFRRRLNLIGGVDISRDRISKRPSIPITVLSGGGLKPFLEALDWFMDQVGTAVPREEETAGTGKAGADLADEFHSAMLLLYARTKTEAEYNASAFLVMVTEHGGVGAAKRLLASPHISDGFTALHERDRLDLTVETHVLDPRFMPLFTEDERDRAHHRLAEAGYRP
;
A
#
# COMPACT_ATOMS: atom_id res chain seq x y z
N MET A 1 -17.67 -18.70 -27.49
CA MET A 1 -18.43 -19.47 -26.46
C MET A 1 -19.85 -19.75 -26.92
N GLN A 2 -20.27 -21.02 -26.80
CA GLN A 2 -21.65 -21.44 -27.01
C GLN A 2 -22.20 -22.03 -25.72
N ALA A 3 -23.41 -21.61 -25.32
CA ALA A 3 -24.10 -22.11 -24.12
C ALA A 3 -25.43 -22.73 -24.54
N HIS A 4 -25.67 -23.97 -24.11
CA HIS A 4 -26.93 -24.67 -24.39
C HIS A 4 -27.30 -25.61 -23.24
N GLU A 5 -28.60 -25.77 -23.00
CA GLU A 5 -29.11 -26.70 -22.01
C GLU A 5 -29.10 -28.13 -22.57
N VAL A 6 -28.48 -29.06 -21.84
CA VAL A 6 -28.36 -30.47 -22.23
C VAL A 6 -28.66 -31.37 -21.04
N ALA A 7 -29.30 -32.52 -21.30
CA ALA A 7 -29.43 -33.56 -20.29
C ALA A 7 -28.06 -34.17 -19.96
N PHE A 8 -27.84 -34.59 -18.71
CA PHE A 8 -26.58 -35.20 -18.26
C PHE A 8 -26.08 -36.30 -19.21
N PHE A 9 -26.96 -37.22 -19.63
CA PHE A 9 -26.57 -38.29 -20.55
C PHE A 9 -26.12 -37.77 -21.92
N LYS A 10 -26.76 -36.72 -22.43
CA LYS A 10 -26.40 -36.11 -23.73
C LYS A 10 -25.04 -35.43 -23.71
N LEU A 11 -24.65 -34.88 -22.56
CA LEU A 11 -23.30 -34.37 -22.34
C LEU A 11 -22.26 -35.48 -22.55
N ILE A 12 -22.46 -36.63 -21.89
CA ILE A 12 -21.46 -37.70 -21.81
C ILE A 12 -21.49 -38.70 -22.96
N GLU A 13 -22.57 -38.81 -23.74
CA GLU A 13 -22.73 -39.74 -24.87
C GLU A 13 -21.65 -39.55 -25.98
N GLY A 14 -21.24 -40.64 -26.65
CA GLY A 14 -20.32 -40.64 -27.82
C GLY A 14 -18.99 -41.39 -27.60
N GLU A 15 -17.89 -40.95 -28.21
CA GLU A 15 -16.50 -41.27 -27.79
C GLU A 15 -15.82 -39.99 -27.28
N LYS A 16 -16.08 -39.67 -26.00
CA LYS A 16 -15.60 -38.46 -25.34
C LYS A 16 -14.93 -38.81 -24.02
N GLN A 17 -13.98 -37.98 -23.60
CA GLN A 17 -13.45 -38.00 -22.24
C GLN A 17 -13.43 -36.60 -21.65
N PHE A 18 -13.89 -36.50 -20.42
CA PHE A 18 -13.83 -35.30 -19.60
C PHE A 18 -12.63 -35.42 -18.67
N GLN A 19 -11.65 -34.55 -18.83
CA GLN A 19 -10.46 -34.54 -18.00
C GLN A 19 -10.55 -33.38 -17.02
N ILE A 20 -10.52 -33.68 -15.72
CA ILE A 20 -10.41 -32.68 -14.67
C ILE A 20 -8.92 -32.30 -14.58
N PRO A 21 -8.54 -31.06 -14.91
CA PRO A 21 -7.14 -30.64 -14.92
C PRO A 21 -6.51 -30.68 -13.51
N LEU A 22 -5.19 -30.84 -13.44
CA LEU A 22 -4.45 -30.95 -12.18
C LEU A 22 -4.62 -29.75 -11.25
N TYR A 23 -4.89 -28.57 -11.81
CA TYR A 23 -5.07 -27.36 -11.03
C TYR A 23 -6.40 -27.26 -10.30
N GLN A 24 -7.36 -28.09 -10.68
CA GLN A 24 -8.64 -28.11 -10.02
C GLN A 24 -8.56 -28.73 -8.61
N ARG A 25 -9.49 -28.34 -7.73
CA ARG A 25 -9.59 -28.94 -6.40
C ARG A 25 -9.96 -30.43 -6.49
N THR A 26 -9.58 -31.20 -5.47
CA THR A 26 -10.07 -32.56 -5.29
C THR A 26 -11.57 -32.59 -5.04
N TYR A 27 -12.16 -33.78 -5.05
CA TYR A 27 -13.56 -33.97 -4.71
C TYR A 27 -13.84 -33.54 -3.26
N SER A 28 -14.78 -32.62 -3.08
CA SER A 28 -15.07 -31.93 -1.82
C SER A 28 -16.56 -31.79 -1.51
N TRP A 29 -17.46 -32.23 -2.39
CA TRP A 29 -18.89 -32.32 -2.05
C TRP A 29 -19.08 -33.31 -0.91
N GLY A 30 -19.90 -32.96 0.08
CA GLY A 30 -20.17 -33.77 1.25
C GLY A 30 -21.63 -34.17 1.36
N HIS A 31 -22.00 -34.68 2.54
CA HIS A 31 -23.33 -35.25 2.79
C HIS A 31 -24.47 -34.27 2.47
N ARG A 32 -24.30 -32.97 2.74
CA ARG A 32 -25.33 -31.96 2.45
C ARG A 32 -25.62 -31.87 0.96
N GLU A 33 -24.58 -31.80 0.12
CA GLU A 33 -24.72 -31.72 -1.33
C GLU A 33 -25.31 -33.01 -1.90
N TRP A 34 -24.87 -34.17 -1.43
CA TRP A 34 -25.37 -35.48 -1.89
C TRP A 34 -26.84 -35.69 -1.54
N THR A 35 -27.24 -35.36 -0.30
CA THR A 35 -28.64 -35.45 0.13
C THR A 35 -29.54 -34.53 -0.67
N ARG A 36 -29.08 -33.30 -0.98
CA ARG A 36 -29.84 -32.39 -1.82
C ARG A 36 -30.05 -32.95 -3.22
N LEU A 37 -28.97 -33.37 -3.89
CA LEU A 37 -29.05 -33.97 -5.22
C LEU A 37 -29.96 -35.21 -5.23
N TRP A 38 -29.88 -36.05 -4.19
CA TRP A 38 -30.71 -37.24 -4.10
C TRP A 38 -32.19 -36.91 -3.86
N ALA A 39 -32.49 -35.90 -3.04
CA ALA A 39 -33.86 -35.42 -2.85
C ALA A 39 -34.46 -34.92 -4.17
N ASP A 40 -33.69 -34.16 -4.96
CA ASP A 40 -34.12 -33.68 -6.28
C ASP A 40 -34.40 -34.86 -7.24
N VAL A 41 -33.58 -35.93 -7.18
CA VAL A 41 -33.80 -37.16 -7.96
C VAL A 41 -35.09 -37.89 -7.54
N LEU A 42 -35.34 -38.02 -6.23
CA LEU A 42 -36.53 -38.69 -5.71
C LEU A 42 -37.81 -37.92 -6.07
N GLU A 43 -37.82 -36.60 -5.91
CA GLU A 43 -38.96 -35.75 -6.28
C GLU A 43 -39.34 -35.94 -7.75
N HIS A 44 -38.35 -35.97 -8.65
CA HIS A 44 -38.61 -36.21 -10.07
C HIS A 44 -39.02 -37.65 -10.37
N ALA A 45 -38.58 -38.63 -9.59
CA ALA A 45 -39.00 -40.02 -9.75
C ALA A 45 -40.47 -40.23 -9.34
N GLU A 46 -40.92 -39.53 -8.28
CA GLU A 46 -42.33 -39.51 -7.85
C GLU A 46 -43.24 -38.87 -8.90
N VAL A 47 -42.81 -37.77 -9.51
CA VAL A 47 -43.53 -37.09 -10.61
C VAL A 47 -43.72 -38.03 -11.80
N ILE A 48 -42.67 -38.78 -12.19
CA ILE A 48 -42.76 -39.79 -13.25
C ILE A 48 -43.73 -40.90 -12.86
N ALA A 49 -43.72 -41.35 -11.60
CA ALA A 49 -44.64 -42.38 -11.11
C ALA A 49 -46.10 -41.91 -11.12
N ALA A 50 -46.36 -40.62 -10.88
CA ALA A 50 -47.68 -40.00 -10.97
C ALA A 50 -48.17 -39.78 -12.41
N GLY A 51 -47.30 -40.02 -13.43
CA GLY A 51 -47.63 -39.77 -14.84
C GLY A 51 -47.63 -38.28 -15.20
N GLU A 52 -47.03 -37.44 -14.38
CA GLU A 52 -46.92 -36.00 -14.59
C GLU A 52 -45.67 -35.66 -15.40
N ASP A 53 -45.75 -34.64 -16.26
CA ASP A 53 -44.60 -34.15 -17.02
C ASP A 53 -44.10 -32.83 -16.44
N ARG A 54 -42.93 -32.86 -15.80
CA ARG A 54 -42.21 -31.67 -15.32
C ARG A 54 -41.03 -31.35 -16.22
N THR A 55 -40.70 -30.05 -16.30
CA THR A 55 -39.45 -29.59 -16.91
C THR A 55 -38.24 -30.26 -16.25
N PRO A 56 -37.16 -30.53 -17.00
CA PRO A 56 -35.90 -31.02 -16.44
C PRO A 56 -35.44 -30.17 -15.24
N HIS A 57 -34.85 -30.82 -14.24
CA HIS A 57 -34.25 -30.18 -13.09
C HIS A 57 -32.87 -29.63 -13.45
N PHE A 58 -32.73 -28.32 -13.37
CA PHE A 58 -31.46 -27.65 -13.60
C PHE A 58 -30.51 -27.85 -12.41
N ILE A 59 -29.43 -28.59 -12.60
CA ILE A 59 -28.43 -28.87 -11.55
C ILE A 59 -27.19 -27.96 -11.63
N GLY A 60 -27.12 -27.05 -12.61
CA GLY A 60 -26.04 -26.07 -12.76
C GLY A 60 -25.37 -26.09 -14.14
N SER A 61 -24.22 -25.44 -14.26
CA SER A 61 -23.41 -25.41 -15.50
C SER A 61 -22.20 -26.35 -15.43
N VAL A 62 -21.73 -26.74 -16.62
CA VAL A 62 -20.44 -27.38 -16.86
C VAL A 62 -19.72 -26.59 -17.95
N VAL A 63 -18.47 -26.22 -17.70
CA VAL A 63 -17.67 -25.45 -18.65
C VAL A 63 -16.54 -26.30 -19.18
N LEU A 64 -16.48 -26.40 -20.51
CA LEU A 64 -15.58 -27.29 -21.22
C LEU A 64 -14.66 -26.50 -22.16
N ALA A 65 -13.39 -26.88 -22.18
CA ALA A 65 -12.43 -26.43 -23.18
C ALA A 65 -11.92 -27.62 -23.99
N PRO A 66 -11.67 -27.47 -25.30
CA PRO A 66 -11.10 -28.53 -26.10
C PRO A 66 -9.70 -28.90 -25.58
N GLY A 67 -9.45 -30.18 -25.35
CA GLY A 67 -8.13 -30.71 -25.01
C GLY A 67 -7.20 -30.79 -26.22
N VAL A 68 -5.90 -31.04 -26.00
CA VAL A 68 -4.93 -31.23 -27.09
C VAL A 68 -5.30 -32.48 -27.87
N MET A 69 -5.64 -32.31 -29.15
CA MET A 69 -6.03 -33.41 -30.05
C MET A 69 -4.85 -33.88 -30.90
N SER A 70 -4.61 -35.19 -30.93
CA SER A 70 -3.85 -35.85 -32.00
C SER A 70 -4.81 -36.53 -32.98
N ALA A 71 -4.44 -36.65 -34.26
CA ALA A 71 -5.30 -37.29 -35.25
C ALA A 71 -5.52 -38.78 -34.90
N GLY A 72 -6.79 -39.20 -34.75
CA GLY A 72 -7.20 -40.56 -34.36
C GLY A 72 -7.50 -40.74 -32.86
N ASP A 73 -7.36 -39.68 -32.07
CA ASP A 73 -7.54 -39.68 -30.62
C ASP A 73 -9.00 -39.37 -30.20
N ILE A 74 -9.37 -39.70 -28.97
CA ILE A 74 -10.73 -39.44 -28.46
C ILE A 74 -10.99 -37.93 -28.33
N GLN A 75 -12.25 -37.51 -28.39
CA GLN A 75 -12.58 -36.11 -28.13
C GLN A 75 -12.40 -35.81 -26.63
N ARG A 76 -11.28 -35.17 -26.28
CA ARG A 76 -10.97 -34.76 -24.90
C ARG A 76 -11.51 -33.36 -24.61
N TRP A 77 -12.19 -33.24 -23.49
CA TRP A 77 -12.72 -31.99 -22.95
C TRP A 77 -12.09 -31.74 -21.58
N LEU A 78 -11.38 -30.63 -21.44
CA LEU A 78 -10.91 -30.15 -20.14
C LEU A 78 -12.09 -29.54 -19.39
N VAL A 79 -12.35 -30.03 -18.17
CA VAL A 79 -13.42 -29.53 -17.30
C VAL A 79 -12.92 -28.31 -16.55
N VAL A 80 -13.35 -27.13 -16.98
CA VAL A 80 -12.97 -25.83 -16.43
C VAL A 80 -13.81 -25.48 -15.21
N ASP A 81 -15.09 -25.85 -15.21
CA ASP A 81 -16.00 -25.75 -14.07
C ASP A 81 -17.09 -26.84 -14.15
N GLY A 82 -17.74 -27.15 -13.02
CA GLY A 82 -18.76 -28.19 -12.92
C GLY A 82 -18.21 -29.57 -12.52
N GLN A 83 -16.92 -29.66 -12.19
CA GLN A 83 -16.25 -30.92 -11.89
C GLN A 83 -16.87 -31.73 -10.76
N GLN A 84 -17.37 -31.06 -9.71
CA GLN A 84 -17.88 -31.75 -8.53
C GLN A 84 -19.19 -32.45 -8.89
N ARG A 85 -20.11 -31.73 -9.56
CA ARG A 85 -21.35 -32.27 -10.09
C ARG A 85 -21.09 -33.43 -11.03
N LEU A 86 -20.20 -33.24 -12.01
CA LEU A 86 -19.89 -34.27 -12.98
C LEU A 86 -19.36 -35.53 -12.30
N THR A 87 -18.44 -35.38 -11.34
CA THR A 87 -17.92 -36.51 -10.54
C THR A 87 -19.03 -37.18 -9.73
N THR A 88 -19.89 -36.42 -9.05
CA THR A 88 -21.00 -36.96 -8.24
C THR A 88 -22.01 -37.75 -9.09
N LEU A 89 -22.40 -37.24 -10.26
CA LEU A 89 -23.33 -37.94 -11.16
C LEU A 89 -22.74 -39.23 -11.73
N MET A 90 -21.44 -39.23 -12.02
CA MET A 90 -20.71 -40.42 -12.44
C MET A 90 -20.68 -41.47 -11.31
N LEU A 91 -20.44 -41.05 -10.05
CA LEU A 91 -20.47 -41.95 -8.89
C LEU A 91 -21.87 -42.49 -8.58
N ALA A 92 -22.92 -41.66 -8.72
CA ALA A 92 -24.31 -42.11 -8.62
C ALA A 92 -24.64 -43.15 -9.72
N SER A 93 -24.10 -42.96 -10.92
CA SER A 93 -24.24 -43.92 -12.02
C SER A 93 -23.47 -45.23 -11.77
N CYS A 94 -22.30 -45.18 -11.08
CA CYS A 94 -21.63 -46.39 -10.59
C CYS A 94 -22.50 -47.17 -9.60
N ALA A 95 -23.07 -46.48 -8.61
CA ALA A 95 -23.94 -47.09 -7.62
C ALA A 95 -25.20 -47.70 -8.27
N LEU A 96 -25.79 -46.99 -9.25
CA LEU A 96 -26.92 -47.48 -10.05
C LEU A 96 -26.57 -48.74 -10.83
N ARG A 97 -25.42 -48.76 -11.51
CA ARG A 97 -24.91 -49.96 -12.19
C ARG A 97 -24.80 -51.13 -11.22
N ASP A 98 -24.21 -50.90 -10.05
CA ASP A 98 -23.97 -51.96 -9.08
C ASP A 98 -25.29 -52.51 -8.50
N ARG A 99 -26.30 -51.64 -8.30
CA ARG A 99 -27.65 -52.08 -7.93
C ARG A 99 -28.32 -52.88 -9.05
N PHE A 100 -28.21 -52.43 -10.31
CA PHE A 100 -28.68 -53.23 -11.45
C PHE A 100 -27.96 -54.58 -11.55
N ARG A 101 -26.69 -54.69 -11.15
CA ARG A 101 -25.95 -55.95 -11.26
C ARG A 101 -26.56 -57.06 -10.40
N GLU A 102 -27.15 -56.70 -9.26
CA GLU A 102 -27.80 -57.64 -8.34
C GLU A 102 -29.11 -58.21 -8.89
N ILE A 103 -29.81 -57.46 -9.76
CA ILE A 103 -31.20 -57.76 -10.16
C ILE A 103 -31.33 -58.02 -11.68
N ALA A 104 -30.61 -57.24 -12.50
CA ALA A 104 -30.64 -57.26 -13.96
C ALA A 104 -29.24 -57.01 -14.57
N PRO A 105 -28.37 -58.04 -14.64
CA PRO A 105 -26.98 -57.90 -15.11
C PRO A 105 -26.84 -57.26 -16.50
N ARG A 106 -27.79 -57.49 -17.42
CA ARG A 106 -27.79 -56.87 -18.75
C ARG A 106 -27.96 -55.35 -18.70
N GLU A 107 -28.77 -54.84 -17.78
CA GLU A 107 -28.95 -53.40 -17.59
C GLU A 107 -27.70 -52.79 -16.95
N ALA A 108 -27.06 -53.50 -16.03
CA ALA A 108 -25.78 -53.09 -15.45
C ALA A 108 -24.69 -52.93 -16.53
N ASP A 109 -24.55 -53.91 -17.43
CA ASP A 109 -23.61 -53.84 -18.55
C ASP A 109 -23.92 -52.65 -19.47
N ARG A 110 -25.21 -52.38 -19.73
CA ARG A 110 -25.62 -51.22 -20.53
C ARG A 110 -25.23 -49.91 -19.86
N VAL A 111 -25.55 -49.74 -18.58
CA VAL A 111 -25.18 -48.52 -17.82
C VAL A 111 -23.66 -48.35 -17.80
N HIS A 112 -22.91 -49.42 -17.56
CA HIS A 112 -21.46 -49.36 -17.54
C HIS A 112 -20.90 -48.86 -18.88
N LYS A 113 -21.26 -49.51 -19.99
CA LYS A 113 -20.73 -49.20 -21.32
C LYS A 113 -21.20 -47.86 -21.88
N GLN A 114 -22.42 -47.43 -21.58
CA GLN A 114 -22.98 -46.19 -22.15
C GLN A 114 -22.66 -44.94 -21.32
N TYR A 115 -22.43 -45.07 -20.01
CA TYR A 115 -22.31 -43.93 -19.10
C TYR A 115 -20.88 -43.78 -18.58
N LEU A 116 -20.22 -44.89 -18.24
CA LEU A 116 -19.03 -44.88 -17.39
C LEU A 116 -17.71 -45.00 -18.17
N VAL A 117 -17.71 -45.73 -19.29
CA VAL A 117 -16.49 -46.10 -20.02
C VAL A 117 -16.57 -45.87 -21.52
N ASN A 118 -15.41 -45.82 -22.16
CA ASN A 118 -15.20 -45.94 -23.59
C ASN A 118 -14.75 -47.37 -23.88
N GLU A 119 -15.71 -48.25 -24.22
CA GLU A 119 -15.50 -49.72 -24.29
C GLU A 119 -14.29 -50.15 -25.12
N TYR A 120 -14.02 -49.47 -26.23
CA TYR A 120 -12.95 -49.85 -27.17
C TYR A 120 -11.62 -49.12 -26.92
N ARG A 121 -11.49 -48.39 -25.81
CA ARG A 121 -10.26 -47.66 -25.45
C ARG A 121 -9.55 -48.35 -24.29
N GLU A 122 -8.22 -48.23 -24.27
CA GLU A 122 -7.34 -48.85 -23.28
C GLU A 122 -6.75 -47.80 -22.32
N GLY A 123 -6.18 -48.27 -21.20
CA GLY A 123 -5.54 -47.41 -20.22
C GLY A 123 -6.50 -46.37 -19.64
N LEU A 124 -6.02 -45.13 -19.47
CA LEU A 124 -6.84 -44.05 -18.89
C LEU A 124 -7.93 -43.55 -19.85
N ASP A 125 -7.77 -43.74 -21.17
CA ASP A 125 -8.77 -43.36 -22.18
C ASP A 125 -10.05 -44.21 -22.10
N HIS A 126 -9.97 -45.35 -21.40
CA HIS A 126 -11.12 -46.18 -21.07
C HIS A 126 -12.17 -45.44 -20.22
N PHE A 127 -11.78 -44.46 -19.40
CA PHE A 127 -12.70 -43.79 -18.49
C PHE A 127 -13.33 -42.54 -19.13
N ARG A 128 -14.66 -42.40 -18.98
CA ARG A 128 -15.42 -41.25 -19.47
C ARG A 128 -15.03 -39.94 -18.78
N LEU A 129 -14.77 -40.03 -17.47
CA LEU A 129 -14.32 -38.94 -16.63
C LEU A 129 -12.99 -39.34 -16.01
N LEU A 130 -11.99 -38.49 -16.16
CA LEU A 130 -10.68 -38.65 -15.55
C LEU A 130 -10.50 -37.55 -14.50
N PRO A 131 -10.66 -37.85 -13.20
CA PRO A 131 -10.51 -36.85 -12.15
C PRO A 131 -9.05 -36.48 -11.89
N THR A 132 -8.84 -35.55 -10.94
CA THR A 132 -7.50 -35.19 -10.45
C THR A 132 -6.75 -36.42 -9.96
N GLN A 133 -5.41 -36.37 -9.95
CA GLN A 133 -4.58 -37.51 -9.53
C GLN A 133 -4.94 -38.03 -8.14
N ALA A 134 -5.24 -37.13 -7.20
CA ALA A 134 -5.56 -37.50 -5.81
C ALA A 134 -6.85 -38.32 -5.69
N ASP A 135 -7.83 -38.09 -6.57
CA ASP A 135 -9.11 -38.79 -6.57
C ASP A 135 -9.11 -40.00 -7.53
N ARG A 136 -8.10 -40.12 -8.40
CA ARG A 136 -8.11 -41.03 -9.55
C ARG A 136 -8.20 -42.50 -9.13
N GLU A 137 -7.36 -42.93 -8.19
CA GLU A 137 -7.32 -44.33 -7.76
C GLU A 137 -8.66 -44.80 -7.19
N SER A 138 -9.23 -44.01 -6.26
CA SER A 138 -10.53 -44.31 -5.65
C SER A 138 -11.68 -44.22 -6.66
N PHE A 139 -11.62 -43.28 -7.60
CA PHE A 139 -12.63 -43.14 -8.63
C PHE A 139 -12.60 -44.30 -9.63
N THR A 140 -11.42 -44.70 -10.12
CA THR A 140 -11.29 -45.84 -11.03
C THR A 140 -11.70 -47.14 -10.34
N ALA A 141 -11.39 -47.30 -9.04
CA ALA A 141 -11.88 -48.43 -8.26
C ALA A 141 -13.41 -48.51 -8.25
N CYS A 142 -14.11 -47.39 -8.02
CA CYS A 142 -15.58 -47.34 -8.12
C CYS A 142 -16.07 -47.63 -9.56
N MET A 143 -15.39 -47.12 -10.58
CA MET A 143 -15.72 -47.34 -11.99
C MET A 143 -15.56 -48.78 -12.45
N GLU A 144 -14.62 -49.52 -11.88
CA GLU A 144 -14.37 -50.93 -12.24
C GLU A 144 -15.04 -51.91 -11.29
N SER A 145 -15.71 -51.43 -10.24
CA SER A 145 -16.16 -52.27 -9.12
C SER A 145 -15.00 -53.02 -8.45
N GLY A 146 -13.83 -52.38 -8.36
CA GLY A 146 -12.60 -52.92 -7.77
C GLY A 146 -12.69 -53.11 -6.26
N VAL A 147 -11.73 -53.84 -5.69
CA VAL A 147 -11.70 -54.23 -4.26
C VAL A 147 -11.68 -53.02 -3.31
N THR A 148 -11.06 -51.92 -3.74
CA THR A 148 -10.95 -50.67 -2.96
C THR A 148 -12.11 -49.70 -3.19
N ALA A 149 -13.13 -50.08 -3.99
CA ALA A 149 -14.30 -49.24 -4.24
C ALA A 149 -15.03 -48.90 -2.94
N GLY A 150 -15.29 -47.61 -2.71
CA GLY A 150 -15.88 -47.16 -1.45
C GLY A 150 -14.88 -47.06 -0.30
N GLY A 151 -13.63 -46.63 -0.55
CA GLY A 151 -12.63 -46.31 0.47
C GLY A 151 -12.98 -45.11 1.36
N SER A 152 -12.16 -44.81 2.37
CA SER A 152 -12.48 -43.80 3.42
C SER A 152 -12.44 -42.34 2.95
N ASP A 153 -12.05 -42.07 1.71
CA ASP A 153 -11.95 -40.72 1.15
C ASP A 153 -13.32 -40.16 0.69
N GLY A 154 -13.32 -38.93 0.15
CA GLY A 154 -14.53 -38.25 -0.29
C GLY A 154 -15.24 -38.98 -1.45
N ILE A 155 -14.47 -39.53 -2.40
CA ILE A 155 -15.00 -40.32 -3.53
C ILE A 155 -15.71 -41.57 -3.02
N GLY A 156 -15.04 -42.34 -2.16
CA GLY A 156 -15.60 -43.55 -1.60
C GLY A 156 -16.82 -43.28 -0.71
N ALA A 157 -16.80 -42.18 0.05
CA ALA A 157 -17.95 -41.76 0.86
C ALA A 157 -19.18 -41.42 0.01
N ALA A 158 -19.01 -40.68 -1.09
CA ALA A 158 -20.10 -40.38 -2.01
C ALA A 158 -20.65 -41.65 -2.68
N TYR A 159 -19.78 -42.55 -3.14
CA TYR A 159 -20.19 -43.83 -3.71
C TYR A 159 -21.00 -44.68 -2.72
N ARG A 160 -20.53 -44.82 -1.46
CA ARG A 160 -21.27 -45.52 -0.41
C ARG A 160 -22.63 -44.87 -0.12
N PHE A 161 -22.69 -43.54 -0.09
CA PHE A 161 -23.94 -42.81 0.12
C PHE A 161 -24.97 -43.15 -0.96
N PHE A 162 -24.63 -43.04 -2.25
CA PHE A 162 -25.59 -43.33 -3.32
C PHE A 162 -25.96 -44.81 -3.39
N LYS A 163 -25.02 -45.71 -3.08
CA LYS A 163 -25.33 -47.14 -2.97
C LYS A 163 -26.37 -47.41 -1.89
N GLN A 164 -26.21 -46.81 -0.71
CA GLN A 164 -27.20 -46.93 0.37
C GLN A 164 -28.53 -46.26 -0.01
N ALA A 165 -28.48 -45.06 -0.58
CA ALA A 165 -29.68 -44.31 -0.96
C ALA A 165 -30.54 -45.05 -2.01
N LEU A 166 -29.91 -45.75 -2.95
CA LEU A 166 -30.58 -46.63 -3.92
C LEU A 166 -31.22 -47.85 -3.24
N ILE A 167 -30.55 -48.44 -2.24
CA ILE A 167 -31.10 -49.56 -1.46
C ILE A 167 -32.31 -49.10 -0.64
N ASP A 168 -32.21 -47.95 0.02
CA ASP A 168 -33.29 -47.41 0.88
C ASP A 168 -34.53 -47.02 0.05
N SER A 169 -34.32 -46.54 -1.18
CA SER A 169 -35.40 -46.13 -2.09
C SER A 169 -36.07 -47.31 -2.80
N ASP A 170 -35.40 -48.46 -2.85
CA ASP A 170 -35.91 -49.69 -3.46
C ASP A 170 -35.34 -50.93 -2.72
N PRO A 171 -35.83 -51.23 -1.51
CA PRO A 171 -35.29 -52.33 -0.70
C PRO A 171 -35.61 -53.71 -1.30
N GLU A 172 -36.71 -53.83 -2.04
CA GLU A 172 -37.18 -55.09 -2.64
C GLU A 172 -36.56 -55.38 -4.02
N GLY A 173 -35.96 -54.37 -4.68
CA GLY A 173 -35.39 -54.52 -6.02
C GLY A 173 -36.43 -54.43 -7.14
N ASP A 174 -37.43 -53.56 -6.99
CA ASP A 174 -38.40 -53.24 -8.04
C ASP A 174 -37.70 -52.62 -9.26
N MET A 175 -37.58 -53.43 -10.30
CA MET A 175 -37.05 -53.03 -11.59
C MET A 175 -37.76 -51.80 -12.19
N ALA A 176 -39.03 -51.57 -11.90
CA ALA A 176 -39.73 -50.38 -12.38
C ALA A 176 -39.27 -49.12 -11.62
N ALA A 177 -39.10 -49.19 -10.30
CA ALA A 177 -38.54 -48.11 -9.49
C ALA A 177 -37.11 -47.75 -9.92
N LEU A 178 -36.26 -48.75 -10.09
CA LEU A 178 -34.87 -48.55 -10.48
C LEU A 178 -34.76 -47.92 -11.89
N LYS A 179 -35.62 -48.33 -12.83
CA LYS A 179 -35.72 -47.70 -14.16
C LYS A 179 -36.26 -46.27 -14.11
N ARG A 180 -37.15 -45.92 -13.17
CA ARG A 180 -37.57 -44.52 -12.95
C ARG A 180 -36.40 -43.68 -12.48
N LEU A 181 -35.62 -44.15 -11.50
CA LEU A 181 -34.42 -43.46 -11.00
C LEU A 181 -33.37 -43.28 -12.09
N GLU A 182 -33.12 -44.32 -12.91
CA GLU A 182 -32.24 -44.20 -14.09
C GLU A 182 -32.76 -43.13 -15.05
N THR A 183 -34.07 -43.13 -15.34
CA THR A 183 -34.68 -42.15 -16.26
C THR A 183 -34.46 -40.72 -15.79
N VAL A 184 -34.55 -40.48 -14.48
CA VAL A 184 -34.28 -39.17 -13.88
C VAL A 184 -32.81 -38.79 -14.06
N ILE A 185 -31.89 -39.64 -13.59
CA ILE A 185 -30.43 -39.38 -13.66
C ILE A 185 -29.98 -39.17 -15.11
N ARG A 186 -30.51 -39.97 -16.04
CA ARG A 186 -30.16 -39.92 -17.46
C ARG A 186 -30.70 -38.68 -18.16
N GLY A 187 -31.99 -38.38 -17.96
CA GLY A 187 -32.75 -37.52 -18.89
C GLY A 187 -33.47 -36.33 -18.25
N ARG A 188 -33.67 -36.31 -16.92
CA ARG A 188 -34.37 -35.22 -16.24
C ARG A 188 -33.44 -34.30 -15.44
N LEU A 189 -32.15 -34.62 -15.32
CA LEU A 189 -31.16 -33.69 -14.79
C LEU A 189 -30.53 -32.92 -15.96
N SER A 190 -30.77 -31.60 -16.02
CA SER A 190 -30.21 -30.73 -17.06
C SER A 190 -29.03 -29.90 -16.54
N VAL A 191 -28.03 -29.76 -17.39
CA VAL A 191 -26.86 -28.91 -17.20
C VAL A 191 -26.77 -27.90 -18.34
N VAL A 192 -26.29 -26.71 -18.05
CA VAL A 192 -25.88 -25.77 -19.10
C VAL A 192 -24.45 -26.09 -19.50
N GLU A 193 -24.26 -26.65 -20.70
CA GLU A 193 -22.95 -26.86 -21.30
C GLU A 193 -22.46 -25.55 -21.90
N ILE A 194 -21.31 -25.06 -21.41
CA ILE A 194 -20.62 -23.89 -21.93
C ILE A 194 -19.32 -24.36 -22.56
N THR A 195 -19.23 -24.29 -23.89
CA THR A 195 -18.07 -24.76 -24.65
C THR A 195 -17.25 -23.57 -25.12
N ALA A 196 -15.97 -23.56 -24.74
CA ALA A 196 -15.00 -22.58 -25.22
C ALA A 196 -14.58 -22.92 -26.67
N GLU A 197 -14.48 -21.90 -27.52
CA GLU A 197 -14.02 -22.05 -28.91
C GLU A 197 -12.48 -22.12 -29.01
N HIS A 198 -11.97 -22.62 -30.13
CA HIS A 198 -10.53 -22.59 -30.40
C HIS A 198 -10.05 -21.13 -30.46
N GLY A 199 -9.25 -20.71 -29.47
CA GLY A 199 -8.77 -19.33 -29.30
C GLY A 199 -9.49 -18.54 -28.21
N ASP A 200 -10.58 -19.05 -27.63
CA ASP A 200 -11.18 -18.45 -26.44
C ASP A 200 -10.17 -18.47 -25.29
N ASN A 201 -10.05 -17.36 -24.57
CA ASN A 201 -9.20 -17.27 -23.39
C ASN A 201 -9.89 -18.00 -22.22
N VAL A 202 -9.68 -19.32 -22.14
CA VAL A 202 -10.22 -20.22 -21.10
C VAL A 202 -10.02 -19.66 -19.70
N TYR A 203 -8.92 -18.94 -19.48
CA TYR A 203 -8.64 -18.26 -18.23
C TYR A 203 -9.67 -17.17 -17.89
N ARG A 204 -10.03 -16.28 -18.83
CA ARG A 204 -11.05 -15.24 -18.58
C ARG A 204 -12.41 -15.86 -18.29
N ILE A 205 -12.72 -16.98 -18.94
CA ILE A 205 -13.93 -17.76 -18.67
C ILE A 205 -13.93 -18.23 -17.22
N PHE A 206 -12.85 -18.89 -16.80
CA PHE A 206 -12.66 -19.37 -15.44
C PHE A 206 -12.73 -18.25 -14.39
N GLU A 207 -12.07 -17.11 -14.60
CA GLU A 207 -12.09 -15.97 -13.68
C GLU A 207 -13.51 -15.39 -13.56
N SER A 208 -14.19 -15.18 -14.69
CA SER A 208 -15.53 -14.60 -14.71
C SER A 208 -16.56 -15.47 -13.98
N LEU A 209 -16.47 -16.80 -14.11
CA LEU A 209 -17.40 -17.74 -13.50
C LEU A 209 -17.14 -17.93 -12.01
N ASN A 210 -15.87 -17.95 -11.58
CA ASN A 210 -15.56 -18.07 -10.14
C ASN A 210 -15.89 -16.82 -9.34
N ASN A 211 -16.05 -15.67 -9.99
CA ASN A 211 -16.41 -14.42 -9.31
C ASN A 211 -17.84 -14.42 -8.73
N THR A 212 -18.69 -15.39 -9.12
CA THR A 212 -20.08 -15.54 -8.64
C THR A 212 -20.24 -16.64 -7.57
N GLY A 213 -19.17 -17.39 -7.24
CA GLY A 213 -19.17 -18.50 -6.28
C GLY A 213 -18.32 -18.26 -5.03
N VAL A 214 -17.88 -19.35 -4.38
CA VAL A 214 -16.89 -19.30 -3.29
C VAL A 214 -15.56 -18.78 -3.86
N LYS A 215 -15.07 -17.65 -3.36
CA LYS A 215 -13.84 -17.02 -3.85
C LYS A 215 -12.64 -17.94 -3.63
N LEU A 216 -11.93 -18.24 -4.72
CA LEU A 216 -10.63 -18.89 -4.70
C LEU A 216 -9.58 -17.98 -4.05
N SER A 217 -8.59 -18.57 -3.38
CA SER A 217 -7.45 -17.81 -2.87
C SER A 217 -6.59 -17.28 -4.03
N GLN A 218 -5.80 -16.23 -3.80
CA GLN A 218 -4.85 -15.72 -4.81
C GLN A 218 -3.86 -16.80 -5.26
N THR A 219 -3.46 -17.67 -4.33
CA THR A 219 -2.59 -18.82 -4.58
C THR A 219 -3.25 -19.88 -5.46
N ASP A 220 -4.54 -20.16 -5.26
CA ASP A 220 -5.28 -21.07 -6.12
C ASP A 220 -5.40 -20.51 -7.54
N LEU A 221 -5.69 -19.21 -7.67
CA LEU A 221 -5.73 -18.54 -8.97
C LEU A 221 -4.37 -18.62 -9.68
N LEU A 222 -3.28 -18.35 -8.96
CA LEU A 222 -1.93 -18.42 -9.50
C LEU A 222 -1.55 -19.84 -9.92
N ARG A 223 -1.85 -20.85 -9.08
CA ARG A 223 -1.67 -22.27 -9.40
C ARG A 223 -2.38 -22.63 -10.70
N ASN A 224 -3.66 -22.25 -10.79
CA ASN A 224 -4.48 -22.57 -11.94
C ASN A 224 -3.93 -21.94 -13.21
N TYR A 225 -3.54 -20.68 -13.13
CA TYR A 225 -2.93 -19.99 -14.25
C TYR A 225 -1.62 -20.65 -14.70
N VAL A 226 -0.73 -20.99 -13.76
CA VAL A 226 0.55 -21.69 -14.05
C VAL A 226 0.32 -22.99 -14.81
N PHE A 227 -0.60 -23.84 -14.36
CA PHE A 227 -0.81 -25.15 -15.01
C PHE A 227 -1.65 -25.09 -16.29
N MET A 228 -2.46 -24.04 -16.47
CA MET A 228 -3.06 -23.75 -17.78
C MET A 228 -1.98 -23.40 -18.82
N LEU A 229 -0.86 -22.82 -18.39
CA LEU A 229 0.29 -22.51 -19.25
C LEU A 229 1.24 -23.70 -19.47
N LEU A 230 0.98 -24.86 -18.86
CA LEU A 230 1.79 -26.08 -18.98
C LEU A 230 0.97 -27.27 -19.50
N PRO A 231 0.36 -27.18 -20.69
CA PRO A 231 -0.50 -28.25 -21.21
C PRO A 231 0.24 -29.57 -21.46
N THR A 232 1.55 -29.55 -21.72
CA THR A 232 2.34 -30.74 -22.06
C THR A 232 3.09 -31.30 -20.86
N ILE A 233 3.80 -30.45 -20.11
CA ILE A 233 4.67 -30.88 -18.99
C ILE A 233 4.05 -30.64 -17.60
N GLY A 234 2.82 -30.14 -17.52
CA GLY A 234 2.18 -29.73 -16.27
C GLY A 234 2.16 -30.81 -15.19
N GLU A 235 1.95 -32.07 -15.57
CA GLU A 235 2.00 -33.22 -14.65
C GLU A 235 3.39 -33.40 -14.02
N ARG A 236 4.44 -33.37 -14.84
CA ARG A 236 5.82 -33.47 -14.35
C ARG A 236 6.16 -32.32 -13.42
N VAL A 237 5.84 -31.09 -13.81
CA VAL A 237 6.13 -29.88 -13.04
C VAL A 237 5.35 -29.86 -11.73
N TYR A 238 4.10 -30.32 -11.76
CA TYR A 238 3.28 -30.45 -10.56
C TYR A 238 3.92 -31.40 -9.55
N THR A 239 4.19 -32.64 -9.95
CA THR A 239 4.71 -33.66 -9.03
C THR A 239 6.15 -33.37 -8.58
N LYS A 240 7.00 -32.83 -9.45
CA LYS A 240 8.44 -32.65 -9.13
C LYS A 240 8.78 -31.32 -8.47
N ILE A 241 7.97 -30.27 -8.66
CA ILE A 241 8.33 -28.91 -8.24
C ILE A 241 7.21 -28.28 -7.41
N TRP A 242 6.00 -28.17 -7.97
CA TRP A 242 4.93 -27.41 -7.33
C TRP A 242 4.39 -28.08 -6.07
N LEU A 243 4.09 -29.39 -6.12
CA LEU A 243 3.54 -30.11 -4.97
C LEU A 243 4.51 -30.10 -3.78
N PRO A 244 5.81 -30.45 -3.94
CA PRO A 244 6.80 -30.29 -2.87
C PRO A 244 6.88 -28.86 -2.32
N MET A 245 6.86 -27.85 -3.20
CA MET A 245 6.83 -26.44 -2.79
C MET A 245 5.58 -26.10 -1.96
N GLN A 246 4.41 -26.54 -2.40
CA GLN A 246 3.13 -26.28 -1.74
C GLN A 246 3.05 -26.97 -0.37
N GLU A 247 3.53 -28.21 -0.26
CA GLU A 247 3.59 -28.95 1.00
C GLU A 247 4.58 -28.33 1.99
N GLU A 248 5.73 -27.88 1.51
CA GLU A 248 6.77 -27.29 2.38
C GLU A 248 6.39 -25.89 2.91
N LEU A 249 5.76 -25.06 2.06
CA LEU A 249 5.37 -23.69 2.42
C LEU A 249 4.01 -23.63 3.12
N GLY A 250 3.06 -24.47 2.71
CA GLY A 250 1.65 -24.30 2.99
C GLY A 250 1.04 -23.09 2.27
N ALA A 251 -0.30 -22.97 2.30
CA ALA A 251 -1.03 -21.97 1.53
C ALA A 251 -0.63 -20.51 1.84
N GLY A 252 -0.44 -20.19 3.13
CA GLY A 252 -0.13 -18.82 3.57
C GLY A 252 1.27 -18.33 3.16
N ASN A 253 2.30 -19.19 3.30
CA ASN A 253 3.66 -18.78 2.89
C ASN A 253 3.82 -18.81 1.37
N LEU A 254 3.04 -19.61 0.64
CA LEU A 254 3.04 -19.58 -0.82
C LEU A 254 2.46 -18.26 -1.37
N GLU A 255 1.40 -17.74 -0.76
CA GLU A 255 0.86 -16.41 -1.09
C GLU A 255 1.88 -15.30 -0.78
N LEU A 256 2.49 -15.37 0.40
CA LEU A 256 3.54 -14.45 0.83
C LEU A 256 4.76 -14.50 -0.12
N LEU A 257 5.18 -15.68 -0.54
CA LEU A 257 6.28 -15.88 -1.48
C LEU A 257 5.98 -15.25 -2.84
N ALA A 258 4.77 -15.46 -3.38
CA ALA A 258 4.36 -14.87 -4.65
C ALA A 258 4.40 -13.34 -4.62
N TRP A 259 4.05 -12.73 -3.47
CA TRP A 259 4.20 -11.29 -3.25
C TRP A 259 5.66 -10.86 -3.13
N LEU A 260 6.45 -11.56 -2.30
CA LEU A 260 7.86 -11.23 -2.08
C LEU A 260 8.70 -11.34 -3.36
N ASP A 261 8.39 -12.30 -4.23
CA ASP A 261 9.05 -12.47 -5.53
C ASP A 261 8.90 -11.20 -6.39
N LEU A 262 7.72 -10.57 -6.42
CA LEU A 262 7.52 -9.29 -7.11
C LEU A 262 8.36 -8.16 -6.50
N VAL A 263 8.38 -8.08 -5.16
CA VAL A 263 9.12 -7.04 -4.43
C VAL A 263 10.62 -7.15 -4.68
N ILE A 264 11.18 -8.36 -4.61
CA ILE A 264 12.61 -8.62 -4.85
C ILE A 264 12.99 -8.32 -6.30
N ARG A 265 12.07 -8.56 -7.24
CA ARG A 265 12.26 -8.23 -8.66
C ARG A 265 12.05 -6.74 -8.97
N GLY A 266 11.81 -5.91 -7.96
CA GLY A 266 11.80 -4.45 -8.07
C GLY A 266 10.40 -3.81 -8.13
N ASP A 267 9.33 -4.58 -8.05
CA ASP A 267 7.96 -4.06 -7.88
C ASP A 267 7.63 -3.86 -6.40
N TYR A 268 8.36 -2.96 -5.75
CA TYR A 268 8.22 -2.67 -4.31
C TYR A 268 6.90 -1.99 -3.93
N ARG A 269 6.08 -1.61 -4.93
CA ARG A 269 4.72 -1.05 -4.75
C ARG A 269 3.62 -2.10 -4.89
N ALA A 270 3.97 -3.32 -5.28
CA ALA A 270 3.02 -4.42 -5.39
C ALA A 270 2.22 -4.60 -4.10
N LYS A 271 0.89 -4.54 -4.20
CA LYS A 271 -0.02 -4.87 -3.10
C LYS A 271 -0.33 -6.36 -3.13
N GLN A 272 -0.50 -6.98 -1.95
CA GLN A 272 -0.89 -8.38 -1.85
C GLN A 272 -2.18 -8.70 -2.63
N SER A 273 -3.14 -7.77 -2.65
CA SER A 273 -4.40 -7.90 -3.41
C SER A 273 -4.23 -7.88 -4.95
N GLU A 274 -3.06 -7.50 -5.45
CA GLU A 274 -2.76 -7.37 -6.88
C GLU A 274 -1.70 -8.37 -7.35
N VAL A 275 -1.17 -9.20 -6.43
CA VAL A 275 -0.09 -10.18 -6.69
C VAL A 275 -0.45 -11.09 -7.85
N TYR A 276 -1.67 -11.61 -7.85
CA TYR A 276 -2.12 -12.52 -8.89
C TYR A 276 -2.03 -11.87 -10.27
N ARG A 277 -2.55 -10.66 -10.47
CA ARG A 277 -2.52 -9.96 -11.78
C ARG A 277 -1.09 -9.62 -12.22
N ALA A 278 -0.24 -9.21 -11.29
CA ALA A 278 1.15 -8.90 -11.57
C ALA A 278 1.93 -10.15 -11.98
N GLN A 279 1.81 -11.24 -11.22
CA GLN A 279 2.43 -12.52 -11.56
C GLN A 279 1.84 -13.11 -12.85
N GLN A 280 0.54 -12.97 -13.09
CA GLN A 280 -0.10 -13.44 -14.30
C GLN A 280 0.55 -12.85 -15.56
N ARG A 281 0.66 -11.53 -15.63
CA ARG A 281 1.32 -10.84 -16.77
C ARG A 281 2.74 -11.36 -16.98
N ARG A 282 3.49 -11.45 -15.89
CA ARG A 282 4.90 -11.87 -15.91
C ARG A 282 5.08 -13.31 -16.39
N LEU A 283 4.31 -14.25 -15.85
CA LEU A 283 4.39 -15.67 -16.21
C LEU A 283 3.91 -15.90 -17.66
N GLY A 284 2.91 -15.14 -18.11
CA GLY A 284 2.49 -15.13 -19.52
C GLY A 284 3.62 -14.70 -20.46
N GLU A 285 4.29 -13.59 -20.17
CA GLU A 285 5.44 -13.10 -20.97
C GLU A 285 6.60 -14.12 -21.04
N ILE A 286 6.85 -14.87 -19.95
CA ILE A 286 7.89 -15.90 -19.91
C ILE A 286 7.56 -17.04 -20.88
N VAL A 287 6.30 -17.49 -20.91
CA VAL A 287 5.85 -18.54 -21.82
C VAL A 287 5.83 -18.07 -23.26
N GLU A 288 5.42 -16.83 -23.52
CA GLU A 288 5.45 -16.25 -24.87
C GLU A 288 6.87 -16.20 -25.45
N ARG A 289 7.89 -15.93 -24.61
CA ARG A 289 9.30 -15.83 -25.06
C ARG A 289 10.03 -17.18 -25.11
N GLY A 290 9.74 -18.09 -24.17
CA GLY A 290 10.55 -19.29 -23.94
C GLY A 290 9.78 -20.59 -23.79
N GLY A 291 8.46 -20.58 -23.97
CA GLY A 291 7.59 -21.75 -23.88
C GLY A 291 7.52 -22.40 -22.49
N GLU A 292 7.01 -23.63 -22.43
CA GLU A 292 6.87 -24.41 -21.19
C GLU A 292 8.21 -24.61 -20.43
N PRO A 293 9.38 -24.84 -21.07
CA PRO A 293 10.64 -25.00 -20.36
C PRO A 293 11.09 -23.74 -19.59
N ALA A 294 10.85 -22.55 -20.13
CA ALA A 294 11.18 -21.30 -19.44
C ALA A 294 10.30 -21.09 -18.20
N LEU A 295 9.01 -21.45 -18.29
CA LEU A 295 8.09 -21.42 -17.16
C LEU A 295 8.46 -22.47 -16.09
N GLU A 296 8.85 -23.68 -16.48
CA GLU A 296 9.38 -24.69 -15.54
C GLU A 296 10.60 -24.15 -14.77
N GLY A 297 11.53 -23.50 -15.46
CA GLY A 297 12.69 -22.84 -14.83
C GLY A 297 12.28 -21.75 -13.84
N GLU A 298 11.25 -20.96 -14.17
CA GLU A 298 10.72 -19.92 -13.28
C GLU A 298 10.03 -20.50 -12.03
N ILE A 299 9.30 -21.61 -12.16
CA ILE A 299 8.66 -22.27 -11.01
C ILE A 299 9.74 -22.89 -10.11
N ALA A 300 10.81 -23.44 -10.70
CA ALA A 300 11.96 -23.94 -9.94
C ALA A 300 12.69 -22.83 -9.16
N GLU A 301 12.87 -21.67 -9.80
CA GLU A 301 13.41 -20.45 -9.18
C GLU A 301 12.53 -19.99 -8.00
N LEU A 302 11.22 -19.95 -8.19
CA LEU A 302 10.26 -19.61 -7.14
C LEU A 302 10.36 -20.59 -5.97
N TYR A 303 10.46 -21.90 -6.24
CA TYR A 303 10.63 -22.90 -5.19
C TYR A 303 11.95 -22.73 -4.43
N ARG A 304 13.06 -22.39 -5.12
CA ARG A 304 14.33 -22.06 -4.44
C ARG A 304 14.15 -20.90 -3.47
N ARG A 305 13.52 -19.79 -3.90
CA ARG A 305 13.19 -18.66 -3.01
C ARG A 305 12.26 -19.06 -1.87
N GLY A 306 11.33 -19.99 -2.11
CA GLY A 306 10.47 -20.55 -1.06
C GLY A 306 11.25 -21.21 0.06
N ARG A 307 12.29 -21.99 -0.25
CA ARG A 307 13.18 -22.59 0.75
C ARG A 307 13.96 -21.55 1.54
N LEU A 308 14.39 -20.47 0.89
CA LEU A 308 15.02 -19.32 1.55
C LEU A 308 14.04 -18.59 2.48
N LEU A 309 12.80 -18.38 2.03
CA LEU A 309 11.74 -17.78 2.84
C LEU A 309 11.49 -18.60 4.11
N MET A 310 11.52 -19.94 4.02
CA MET A 310 11.34 -20.78 5.20
C MET A 310 12.45 -20.62 6.24
N ARG A 311 13.68 -20.25 5.85
CA ARG A 311 14.74 -19.87 6.82
C ARG A 311 14.41 -18.56 7.54
N VAL A 312 13.68 -17.65 6.90
CA VAL A 312 13.24 -16.38 7.51
C VAL A 312 12.02 -16.60 8.42
N VAL A 313 11.05 -17.41 7.97
CA VAL A 313 9.82 -17.73 8.71
C VAL A 313 10.12 -18.62 9.92
N ASP A 314 11.00 -19.59 9.74
CA ASP A 314 11.46 -20.54 10.75
C ASP A 314 13.00 -20.53 10.82
N PRO A 315 13.58 -19.62 11.63
CA PRO A 315 15.02 -19.50 11.78
C PRO A 315 15.73 -20.78 12.24
N ALA A 316 15.02 -21.76 12.83
CA ALA A 316 15.62 -23.03 13.21
C ALA A 316 16.16 -23.82 11.99
N ARG A 317 15.66 -23.53 10.79
CA ARG A 317 16.15 -24.10 9.52
C ARG A 317 17.48 -23.53 9.05
N GLU A 318 17.92 -22.40 9.61
CA GLU A 318 19.21 -21.80 9.28
C GLU A 318 20.35 -22.58 9.94
N ALA A 319 21.35 -22.97 9.14
CA ALA A 319 22.49 -23.73 9.62
C ALA A 319 23.50 -22.84 10.36
N ASP A 320 23.81 -21.65 9.82
CA ASP A 320 24.79 -20.74 10.43
C ASP A 320 24.24 -20.15 11.74
N ALA A 321 24.99 -20.34 12.83
CA ALA A 321 24.52 -19.96 14.15
C ALA A 321 24.32 -18.44 14.34
N HIS A 322 25.14 -17.62 13.69
CA HIS A 322 25.07 -16.17 13.81
C HIS A 322 23.91 -15.62 12.98
N LEU A 323 23.74 -16.13 11.75
CA LEU A 323 22.64 -15.80 10.87
C LEU A 323 21.29 -16.24 11.46
N ARG A 324 21.24 -17.46 12.01
CA ARG A 324 20.07 -17.98 12.74
C ARG A 324 19.70 -17.05 13.90
N ALA A 325 20.70 -16.61 14.66
CA ALA A 325 20.47 -15.73 15.80
C ALA A 325 19.90 -14.36 15.39
N VAL A 326 20.32 -13.77 14.27
CA VAL A 326 19.74 -12.49 13.82
C VAL A 326 18.35 -12.67 13.20
N LEU A 327 18.10 -13.74 12.46
CA LEU A 327 16.78 -14.06 11.92
C LEU A 327 15.76 -14.28 13.04
N ALA A 328 16.13 -15.03 14.09
CA ALA A 328 15.29 -15.23 15.27
C ALA A 328 14.95 -13.91 15.99
N ARG A 329 15.91 -12.99 16.07
CA ARG A 329 15.69 -11.65 16.65
C ARG A 329 14.71 -10.80 15.85
N LEU A 330 14.86 -10.79 14.52
CA LEU A 330 13.93 -10.07 13.64
C LEU A 330 12.53 -10.69 13.64
N GLN A 331 12.43 -12.02 13.72
CA GLN A 331 11.16 -12.73 13.89
C GLN A 331 10.46 -12.31 15.19
N GLU A 332 11.18 -12.33 16.32
CA GLU A 332 10.66 -11.93 17.64
C GLU A 332 10.18 -10.46 17.68
N TRP A 333 10.89 -9.57 16.97
CA TRP A 333 10.51 -8.16 16.86
C TRP A 333 9.17 -7.94 16.13
N GLY A 334 8.93 -8.66 15.03
CA GLY A 334 7.75 -8.50 14.18
C GLY A 334 7.99 -8.88 12.71
N GLY A 335 8.48 -10.11 12.50
CA GLY A 335 9.22 -10.58 11.31
C GLY A 335 8.76 -10.12 9.92
N GLN A 336 7.46 -10.06 9.63
CA GLN A 336 6.98 -9.90 8.25
C GLN A 336 7.48 -8.62 7.54
N ILE A 337 7.63 -7.51 8.26
CA ILE A 337 8.12 -6.25 7.66
C ILE A 337 9.58 -6.35 7.17
N THR A 338 10.34 -7.29 7.73
CA THR A 338 11.75 -7.51 7.41
C THR A 338 11.96 -8.59 6.35
N PHE A 339 10.91 -9.33 5.99
CA PHE A 339 11.01 -10.45 5.04
C PHE A 339 11.53 -10.04 3.65
N PRO A 340 11.14 -8.90 3.06
CA PRO A 340 11.66 -8.50 1.74
C PRO A 340 13.17 -8.36 1.72
N ILE A 341 13.73 -7.62 2.67
CA ILE A 341 15.19 -7.44 2.76
C ILE A 341 15.87 -8.72 3.21
N ALA A 342 15.31 -9.48 4.16
CA ALA A 342 15.91 -10.74 4.60
C ALA A 342 15.96 -11.79 3.48
N LEU A 343 14.87 -11.97 2.74
CA LEU A 343 14.83 -12.89 1.61
C LEU A 343 15.77 -12.45 0.49
N HIS A 344 15.86 -11.15 0.20
CA HIS A 344 16.82 -10.63 -0.78
C HIS A 344 18.27 -10.89 -0.38
N LEU A 345 18.64 -10.65 0.89
CA LEU A 345 19.99 -10.91 1.38
C LEU A 345 20.33 -12.40 1.38
N LEU A 346 19.37 -13.27 1.73
CA LEU A 346 19.53 -14.72 1.61
C LEU A 346 19.64 -15.17 0.17
N ASP A 347 18.91 -14.55 -0.77
CA ASP A 347 19.03 -14.85 -2.21
C ASP A 347 20.42 -14.45 -2.74
N LEU A 348 21.00 -13.34 -2.28
CA LEU A 348 22.39 -12.98 -2.60
C LEU A 348 23.40 -13.98 -2.01
N LEU A 349 23.19 -14.44 -0.78
CA LEU A 349 24.03 -15.48 -0.15
C LEU A 349 23.95 -16.80 -0.92
N ASP A 350 22.75 -17.21 -1.33
CA ASP A 350 22.50 -18.45 -2.07
C ASP A 350 23.15 -18.45 -3.45
N HIS A 351 23.29 -17.27 -4.08
CA HIS A 351 24.04 -17.07 -5.32
C HIS A 351 25.53 -16.74 -5.11
N GLU A 352 26.06 -16.89 -3.90
CA GLU A 352 27.46 -16.61 -3.56
C GLU A 352 27.89 -15.15 -3.86
N ARG A 353 26.92 -14.22 -3.92
CA ARG A 353 27.16 -12.78 -4.10
C ARG A 353 27.33 -12.04 -2.77
N ALA A 354 27.17 -12.74 -1.66
CA ALA A 354 27.38 -12.26 -0.30
C ALA A 354 27.82 -13.43 0.59
N THR A 355 28.48 -13.10 1.70
CA THR A 355 28.86 -14.06 2.73
C THR A 355 27.86 -14.06 3.89
N ALA A 356 27.78 -15.17 4.64
CA ALA A 356 26.92 -15.27 5.81
C ALA A 356 27.22 -14.17 6.86
N ALA A 357 28.48 -13.77 6.98
CA ALA A 357 28.91 -12.70 7.87
C ALA A 357 28.38 -11.33 7.45
N GLU A 358 28.44 -11.00 6.15
CA GLU A 358 27.87 -9.75 5.61
C GLU A 358 26.35 -9.74 5.78
N VAL A 359 25.66 -10.83 5.41
CA VAL A 359 24.20 -10.92 5.61
C VAL A 359 23.82 -10.74 7.08
N THR A 360 24.56 -11.36 8.00
CA THR A 360 24.34 -11.22 9.44
C THR A 360 24.49 -9.78 9.92
N ARG A 361 25.55 -9.08 9.46
CA ARG A 361 25.76 -7.66 9.79
C ARG A 361 24.68 -6.77 9.19
N GLY A 362 24.33 -6.97 7.91
CA GLY A 362 23.25 -6.27 7.22
C GLY A 362 21.91 -6.38 7.97
N LEU A 363 21.51 -7.60 8.37
CA LEU A 363 20.30 -7.82 9.15
C LEU A 363 20.38 -7.23 10.57
N SER A 364 21.57 -7.15 11.16
CA SER A 364 21.76 -6.49 12.45
C SER A 364 21.61 -4.97 12.34
N TYR A 365 21.94 -4.37 11.20
CA TYR A 365 21.63 -2.96 10.91
C TYR A 365 20.12 -2.74 10.77
N VAL A 366 19.38 -3.66 10.15
CA VAL A 366 17.91 -3.62 10.10
C VAL A 366 17.32 -3.67 11.52
N GLU A 367 17.81 -4.56 12.38
CA GLU A 367 17.41 -4.62 13.79
C GLU A 367 17.66 -3.27 14.49
N SER A 368 18.88 -2.73 14.37
CA SER A 368 19.24 -1.44 14.97
C SER A 368 18.36 -0.30 14.49
N PHE A 369 18.13 -0.22 13.18
CA PHE A 369 17.26 0.77 12.56
C PHE A 369 15.86 0.75 13.16
N LEU A 370 15.27 -0.44 13.31
CA LEU A 370 13.94 -0.63 13.89
C LEU A 370 13.88 -0.26 15.37
N VAL A 371 14.83 -0.75 16.17
CA VAL A 371 14.84 -0.52 17.62
C VAL A 371 15.10 0.94 17.96
N ARG A 372 16.11 1.56 17.34
CA ARG A 372 16.43 2.97 17.59
C ARG A 372 15.28 3.89 17.23
N ARG A 373 14.62 3.66 16.08
CA ARG A 373 13.43 4.41 15.67
C ARG A 373 12.29 4.28 16.69
N MET A 374 12.05 3.08 17.21
CA MET A 374 11.03 2.88 18.24
C MET A 374 11.35 3.65 19.52
N ILE A 375 12.58 3.53 20.04
CA ILE A 375 13.01 4.24 21.26
C ILE A 375 12.92 5.76 21.07
N ALA A 376 13.33 6.26 19.89
CA ALA A 376 13.26 7.67 19.54
C ALA A 376 11.86 8.16 19.18
N GLY A 377 10.83 7.31 19.18
CA GLY A 377 9.45 7.69 18.87
C GLY A 377 9.23 8.10 17.41
N ILE A 378 10.01 7.57 16.48
CA ILE A 378 9.87 7.85 15.05
C ILE A 378 8.69 7.03 14.48
N PRO A 379 7.72 7.65 13.77
CA PRO A 379 6.56 6.95 13.22
C PRO A 379 6.90 5.79 12.27
N THR A 380 6.05 4.78 12.21
CA THR A 380 6.26 3.58 11.38
C THR A 380 5.64 3.66 9.97
N ASN A 381 4.96 4.76 9.63
CA ASN A 381 4.21 4.95 8.38
C ASN A 381 5.00 4.66 7.10
N ASN A 382 6.32 4.91 7.10
CA ASN A 382 7.18 4.71 5.92
C ASN A 382 8.01 3.41 5.99
N LEU A 383 7.91 2.63 7.06
CA LEU A 383 8.83 1.52 7.30
C LEU A 383 8.69 0.40 6.26
N ASN A 384 7.46 0.02 5.91
CA ASN A 384 7.20 -0.95 4.84
C ASN A 384 7.79 -0.48 3.52
N ARG A 385 7.61 0.80 3.17
CA ARG A 385 8.14 1.35 1.91
C ARG A 385 9.66 1.30 1.88
N ILE A 386 10.33 1.64 2.99
CA ILE A 386 11.79 1.62 3.11
C ILE A 386 12.33 0.20 2.95
N LEU A 387 11.77 -0.80 3.63
CA LEU A 387 12.30 -2.16 3.55
C LEU A 387 11.92 -2.88 2.25
N ASN A 388 10.74 -2.60 1.68
CA ASN A 388 10.32 -3.17 0.38
C ASN A 388 11.14 -2.62 -0.79
N SER A 389 11.62 -1.38 -0.73
CA SER A 389 12.43 -0.77 -1.81
C SER A 389 13.89 -1.20 -1.77
N ALA A 390 14.37 -1.72 -0.64
CA ALA A 390 15.77 -2.10 -0.45
C ALA A 390 16.30 -3.06 -1.54
N PRO A 391 15.62 -4.16 -1.94
CA PRO A 391 16.11 -5.05 -2.99
C PRO A 391 16.45 -4.36 -4.32
N LYS A 392 15.75 -3.24 -4.62
CA LYS A 392 15.96 -2.45 -5.83
C LYS A 392 17.00 -1.34 -5.64
N GLU A 393 17.07 -0.74 -4.45
CA GLU A 393 17.83 0.49 -4.18
C GLU A 393 19.23 0.25 -3.57
N LEU A 394 19.53 -0.96 -3.07
CA LEU A 394 20.86 -1.29 -2.56
C LEU A 394 21.89 -1.30 -3.70
N GLU A 395 23.07 -0.68 -3.50
CA GLU A 395 24.12 -0.86 -4.51
C GLU A 395 24.68 -2.27 -4.53
N THR A 396 25.15 -2.59 -5.72
CA THR A 396 25.80 -3.84 -6.07
C THR A 396 27.32 -3.70 -6.18
N ASP A 397 27.89 -2.51 -5.98
CA ASP A 397 29.32 -2.20 -6.18
C ASP A 397 30.19 -2.34 -4.92
N ARG A 398 29.65 -2.95 -3.85
CA ARG A 398 30.29 -3.05 -2.53
C ARG A 398 29.74 -4.23 -1.71
N PRO A 399 30.37 -4.58 -0.58
CA PRO A 399 29.84 -5.55 0.36
C PRO A 399 28.40 -5.24 0.78
N ILE A 400 27.57 -6.28 0.85
CA ILE A 400 26.11 -6.09 0.99
C ILE A 400 25.72 -5.47 2.35
N ASP A 401 26.47 -5.75 3.41
CA ASP A 401 26.29 -5.13 4.72
C ASP A 401 26.56 -3.62 4.69
N GLU A 402 27.61 -3.19 3.98
CA GLU A 402 27.88 -1.76 3.78
C GLU A 402 26.78 -1.09 2.95
N ALA A 403 26.28 -1.77 1.91
CA ALA A 403 25.16 -1.28 1.12
C ALA A 403 23.91 -1.09 1.99
N VAL A 404 23.57 -2.06 2.86
CA VAL A 404 22.45 -1.97 3.80
C VAL A 404 22.64 -0.85 4.83
N HIS A 405 23.84 -0.74 5.41
CA HIS A 405 24.14 0.32 6.40
C HIS A 405 23.98 1.70 5.78
N ARG A 406 24.56 1.93 4.60
CA ARG A 406 24.42 3.21 3.88
C ARG A 406 22.98 3.47 3.45
N TYR A 407 22.30 2.46 2.92
CA TYR A 407 20.90 2.57 2.55
C TYR A 407 20.07 3.05 3.74
N LEU A 408 20.08 2.34 4.86
CA LEU A 408 19.27 2.71 6.04
C LEU A 408 19.70 4.05 6.66
N SER A 409 20.95 4.49 6.47
CA SER A 409 21.46 5.76 7.00
C SER A 409 20.96 7.01 6.25
N GLY A 410 20.25 6.84 5.13
CA GLY A 410 19.71 7.97 4.34
C GLY A 410 18.87 8.95 5.17
N LYS A 411 18.98 10.25 4.87
CA LYS A 411 18.43 11.34 5.70
C LYS A 411 16.91 11.22 5.89
N ARG A 412 16.20 10.83 4.82
CA ARG A 412 14.74 10.66 4.82
C ARG A 412 14.27 9.37 5.50
N ARG A 413 15.20 8.49 5.87
CA ARG A 413 14.92 7.23 6.57
C ARG A 413 15.03 7.38 8.09
N TYR A 414 15.42 8.55 8.61
CA TYR A 414 15.38 8.90 10.05
C TYR A 414 15.89 7.78 10.96
N TRP A 415 17.13 7.31 10.75
CA TRP A 415 17.81 6.40 11.67
C TRP A 415 18.45 7.24 12.79
N PRO A 416 18.04 7.09 14.06
CA PRO A 416 18.57 7.93 15.13
C PRO A 416 20.07 7.74 15.42
N SER A 417 20.79 8.84 15.56
CA SER A 417 22.18 8.86 16.03
C SER A 417 22.29 8.45 17.51
N ASP A 418 23.52 8.23 18.00
CA ASP A 418 23.75 7.92 19.41
C ASP A 418 23.24 9.01 20.35
N GLU A 419 23.40 10.28 19.95
CA GLU A 419 22.93 11.42 20.74
C GLU A 419 21.41 11.51 20.77
N GLN A 420 20.75 11.27 19.62
CA GLN A 420 19.29 11.21 19.56
C GLN A 420 18.73 10.04 20.38
N LEU A 421 19.43 8.89 20.36
CA LEU A 421 19.05 7.72 21.14
C LEU A 421 19.21 7.98 22.65
N ARG A 422 20.34 8.57 23.07
CA ARG A 422 20.59 9.00 24.46
C ARG A 422 19.49 9.94 24.95
N SER A 423 19.23 11.01 24.19
CA SER A 423 18.18 11.99 24.51
C SER A 423 16.82 11.30 24.67
N ALA A 424 16.48 10.39 23.75
CA ALA A 424 15.21 9.67 23.79
C ALA A 424 15.07 8.75 25.00
N ILE A 425 16.12 8.01 25.38
CA ILE A 425 16.12 7.10 26.54
C ILE A 425 15.85 7.86 27.85
N ARG A 426 16.39 9.08 27.97
CA ARG A 426 16.25 9.95 29.14
C ARG A 426 14.89 10.62 29.26
N THR A 427 14.27 10.98 28.13
CA THR A 427 13.15 11.95 28.12
C THR A 427 11.86 11.42 27.52
N ARG A 428 11.89 10.38 26.67
CA ARG A 428 10.68 9.91 26.00
C ARG A 428 9.97 8.81 26.79
N PRO A 429 8.62 8.78 26.73
CA PRO A 429 7.83 7.72 27.35
C PRO A 429 7.94 6.40 26.56
N PHE A 430 9.00 5.64 26.82
CA PHE A 430 9.25 4.33 26.23
C PHE A 430 8.10 3.35 26.43
N TYR A 431 7.40 3.41 27.58
CA TYR A 431 6.29 2.50 27.90
C TYR A 431 5.14 2.56 26.86
N TRP A 432 4.97 3.69 26.17
CA TRP A 432 3.96 3.89 25.13
C TRP A 432 4.49 3.71 23.70
N SER A 433 5.79 3.44 23.56
CA SER A 433 6.43 3.30 22.26
C SER A 433 6.27 1.88 21.71
N GLY A 434 5.92 1.76 20.44
CA GLY A 434 5.80 0.47 19.73
C GLY A 434 4.70 -0.46 20.26
N ARG A 435 4.79 -1.74 19.91
CA ARG A 435 3.90 -2.81 20.38
C ARG A 435 4.41 -3.43 21.70
N PRO A 436 3.53 -4.05 22.52
CA PRO A 436 3.95 -4.67 23.78
C PRO A 436 5.12 -5.67 23.65
N ASN A 437 5.09 -6.53 22.62
CA ASN A 437 6.15 -7.50 22.36
C ASN A 437 7.49 -6.82 22.02
N GLN A 438 7.47 -5.66 21.34
CA GLN A 438 8.67 -4.90 20.99
C GLN A 438 9.30 -4.23 22.21
N ARG A 439 8.48 -3.72 23.15
CA ARG A 439 8.99 -3.17 24.42
C ARG A 439 9.65 -4.26 25.25
N PHE A 440 8.99 -5.40 25.34
CA PHE A 440 9.54 -6.58 26.02
C PHE A 440 10.85 -7.03 25.37
N TYR A 441 10.89 -7.09 24.03
CA TYR A 441 12.09 -7.42 23.27
C TYR A 441 13.28 -6.53 23.62
N VAL A 442 13.11 -5.20 23.65
CA VAL A 442 14.20 -4.27 23.98
C VAL A 442 14.73 -4.52 25.40
N LEU A 443 13.84 -4.64 26.40
CA LEU A 443 14.26 -4.90 27.78
C LEU A 443 14.93 -6.27 27.93
N LYS A 444 14.41 -7.30 27.25
CA LYS A 444 15.04 -8.64 27.18
C LYS A 444 16.44 -8.56 26.57
N ARG A 445 16.63 -7.82 25.48
CA ARG A 445 17.94 -7.65 24.83
C ARG A 445 18.93 -6.91 25.72
N LEU A 446 18.46 -5.91 26.47
CA LEU A 446 19.27 -5.20 27.46
C LEU A 446 19.71 -6.15 28.58
N GLU A 447 18.80 -6.94 29.15
CA GLU A 447 19.13 -7.94 30.17
C GLU A 447 20.13 -8.98 29.65
N GLN A 448 19.88 -9.53 28.45
CA GLN A 448 20.80 -10.49 27.81
C GLN A 448 22.21 -9.92 27.57
N SER A 449 22.34 -8.59 27.42
CA SER A 449 23.64 -7.94 27.22
C SER A 449 24.54 -7.96 28.46
N HIS A 450 24.01 -8.30 29.65
CA HIS A 450 24.83 -8.49 30.85
C HIS A 450 25.64 -9.80 30.79
N ARG A 451 25.34 -10.72 29.87
CA ARG A 451 26.06 -11.99 29.67
C ARG A 451 26.25 -12.78 30.98
N SER A 452 25.16 -12.93 31.74
CA SER A 452 25.16 -13.76 32.97
C SER A 452 25.67 -15.17 32.66
N SER A 453 26.48 -15.72 33.57
CA SER A 453 26.98 -17.11 33.47
C SER A 453 25.85 -18.13 33.49
N GLU A 454 24.74 -17.79 34.15
CA GLU A 454 23.49 -18.55 34.16
C GLU A 454 22.42 -17.73 33.41
N PRO A 455 22.10 -18.08 32.15
CA PRO A 455 21.13 -17.35 31.36
C PRO A 455 19.71 -17.60 31.85
N VAL A 456 18.90 -16.54 31.86
CA VAL A 456 17.50 -16.60 32.27
C VAL A 456 16.65 -17.23 31.16
N ASP A 457 15.79 -18.18 31.52
CA ASP A 457 14.74 -18.69 30.63
C ASP A 457 13.55 -17.71 30.60
N PHE A 458 13.59 -16.79 29.63
CA PHE A 458 12.53 -15.79 29.45
C PHE A 458 11.17 -16.39 29.07
N ALA A 459 11.13 -17.59 28.49
CA ALA A 459 9.87 -18.23 28.13
C ALA A 459 9.18 -18.83 29.36
N ALA A 460 9.96 -19.43 30.27
CA ALA A 460 9.44 -19.97 31.53
C ALA A 460 9.15 -18.89 32.58
N ALA A 461 9.91 -17.80 32.59
CA ALA A 461 9.90 -16.80 33.67
C ALA A 461 8.64 -15.92 33.76
N ARG A 462 7.73 -15.95 32.76
CA ARG A 462 6.46 -15.18 32.74
C ARG A 462 6.63 -13.70 33.14
N LEU A 463 7.67 -13.06 32.63
CA LEU A 463 8.03 -11.70 32.99
C LEU A 463 7.05 -10.67 32.39
N THR A 464 6.77 -9.61 33.15
CA THR A 464 6.04 -8.41 32.70
C THR A 464 6.91 -7.17 32.86
N ILE A 465 6.54 -6.09 32.18
CA ILE A 465 7.19 -4.78 32.36
C ILE A 465 6.67 -4.14 33.64
N GLU A 466 7.59 -3.75 34.52
CA GLU A 466 7.30 -3.07 35.79
C GLU A 466 7.86 -1.65 35.80
N HIS A 467 7.13 -0.76 36.47
CA HIS A 467 7.56 0.59 36.81
C HIS A 467 8.20 0.58 38.20
N VAL A 468 9.50 0.85 38.30
CA VAL A 468 10.18 0.84 39.61
C VAL A 468 9.59 1.94 40.49
N MET A 469 9.59 3.19 40.02
CA MET A 469 8.72 4.24 40.53
C MET A 469 7.29 4.02 40.00
N PRO A 470 6.28 3.79 40.86
CA PRO A 470 4.96 3.31 40.45
C PRO A 470 4.09 4.36 39.75
N GLN A 471 3.10 3.90 38.99
CA GLN A 471 2.11 4.77 38.32
C GLN A 471 1.19 5.47 39.32
N THR A 472 0.76 4.76 40.37
CA THR A 472 0.02 5.35 41.49
C THR A 472 1.00 5.72 42.58
N VAL A 473 1.22 7.02 42.76
CA VAL A 473 2.20 7.56 43.70
C VAL A 473 1.65 7.52 45.13
N THR A 474 2.43 6.96 46.06
CA THR A 474 2.13 7.03 47.50
C THR A 474 2.80 8.26 48.11
N GLN A 475 2.41 8.66 49.32
CA GLN A 475 3.01 9.81 50.00
C GLN A 475 4.54 9.67 50.14
N GLU A 476 5.05 8.47 50.42
CA GLU A 476 6.50 8.22 50.52
C GLU A 476 7.25 8.50 49.21
N TRP A 477 6.64 8.18 48.06
CA TRP A 477 7.21 8.50 46.75
C TRP A 477 7.14 10.01 46.46
N ILE A 478 6.07 10.70 46.89
CA ILE A 478 5.97 12.17 46.80
C ILE A 478 7.09 12.81 47.64
N ASP A 479 7.30 12.36 48.87
CA ASP A 479 8.31 12.90 49.78
C ASP A 479 9.72 12.70 49.21
N LEU A 480 9.99 11.52 48.62
CA LEU A 480 11.26 11.22 47.95
C LEU A 480 11.51 12.16 46.77
N LEU A 481 10.52 12.37 45.90
CA LEU A 481 10.64 13.27 44.76
C LEU A 481 10.74 14.75 45.18
N SER A 482 10.02 15.14 46.24
CA SER A 482 10.03 16.51 46.77
C SER A 482 11.41 16.97 47.23
N ALA A 483 12.26 16.05 47.68
CA ALA A 483 13.63 16.34 48.09
C ALA A 483 14.55 16.72 46.91
N GLU A 484 14.16 16.41 45.67
CA GLU A 484 14.95 16.64 44.46
C GLU A 484 14.38 17.75 43.54
N VAL A 485 13.25 18.33 43.91
CA VAL A 485 12.65 19.47 43.20
C VAL A 485 13.41 20.75 43.57
N THR A 486 14.08 21.36 42.59
CA THR A 486 14.86 22.60 42.76
C THR A 486 14.20 23.84 42.16
N ASP A 487 13.17 23.67 41.33
CA ASP A 487 12.49 24.72 40.56
C ASP A 487 10.99 24.85 40.93
N GLU A 488 10.25 25.78 40.32
CA GLU A 488 8.81 26.03 40.59
C GLU A 488 7.88 24.83 40.26
N ASP A 489 8.37 23.85 39.52
CA ASP A 489 7.64 22.66 39.07
C ASP A 489 7.54 21.61 40.18
N GLY A 490 6.32 21.15 40.50
CA GLY A 490 6.07 20.28 41.66
C GLY A 490 6.49 18.81 41.48
N PRO A 491 6.51 18.00 42.56
CA PRO A 491 6.83 16.55 42.51
C PRO A 491 5.99 15.74 41.52
N ALA A 492 4.76 16.20 41.23
CA ALA A 492 3.85 15.57 40.28
C ALA A 492 4.31 15.70 38.82
N GLU A 493 4.91 16.83 38.45
CA GLU A 493 5.44 17.05 37.10
C GLU A 493 6.70 16.22 36.88
N LEU A 494 7.60 16.21 37.87
CA LEU A 494 8.78 15.36 37.86
C LEU A 494 8.42 13.85 37.77
N HIS A 495 7.38 13.43 38.48
CA HIS A 495 6.84 12.07 38.36
C HIS A 495 6.37 11.80 36.92
N ALA A 496 5.55 12.68 36.35
CA ALA A 496 5.02 12.51 35.00
C ALA A 496 6.11 12.45 33.91
N GLU A 497 7.17 13.24 34.05
CA GLU A 497 8.32 13.24 33.13
C GLU A 497 9.08 11.91 33.14
N LEU A 498 9.33 11.35 34.33
CA LEU A 498 10.20 10.19 34.50
C LEU A 498 9.47 8.86 34.42
N LEU A 499 8.18 8.83 34.79
CA LEU A 499 7.40 7.61 35.01
C LEU A 499 7.54 6.60 33.88
N HIS A 500 7.38 7.04 32.63
CA HIS A 500 7.34 6.16 31.47
C HIS A 500 8.67 6.03 30.72
N THR A 501 9.74 6.62 31.24
CA THR A 501 11.08 6.58 30.61
C THR A 501 11.72 5.20 30.74
N LEU A 502 12.63 4.86 29.82
CA LEU A 502 13.31 3.56 29.84
C LEU A 502 14.12 3.36 31.14
N GLY A 503 14.67 4.45 31.69
CA GLY A 503 15.41 4.46 32.95
C GLY A 503 14.58 4.00 34.16
N ASN A 504 13.25 4.12 34.12
CA ASN A 504 12.35 3.69 35.21
C ASN A 504 11.72 2.30 35.00
N LEU A 505 12.02 1.62 33.88
CA LEU A 505 11.35 0.38 33.49
C LEU A 505 12.25 -0.84 33.65
N THR A 506 11.69 -1.96 34.09
CA THR A 506 12.39 -3.25 34.16
C THR A 506 11.46 -4.42 33.85
N LEU A 507 12.00 -5.64 33.80
CA LEU A 507 11.23 -6.88 33.70
C LEU A 507 11.14 -7.57 35.07
N THR A 508 10.02 -8.18 35.38
CA THR A 508 9.85 -8.94 36.64
C THR A 508 8.74 -9.98 36.54
N ALA A 509 8.83 -11.06 37.31
CA ALA A 509 7.75 -12.02 37.53
C ALA A 509 6.89 -11.64 38.76
N ASP A 510 7.41 -10.78 39.63
CA ASP A 510 6.82 -10.43 40.93
C ASP A 510 6.07 -9.08 40.89
N ASN A 511 5.50 -8.74 39.73
CA ASN A 511 4.84 -7.45 39.49
C ASN A 511 3.75 -7.13 40.54
N SER A 512 2.98 -8.14 40.95
CA SER A 512 1.94 -8.01 41.98
C SER A 512 2.50 -7.75 43.38
N LYS A 513 3.71 -8.23 43.68
CA LYS A 513 4.39 -7.99 44.97
C LYS A 513 5.05 -6.61 45.01
N LEU A 514 5.51 -6.10 43.87
CA LEU A 514 6.15 -4.79 43.75
C LEU A 514 5.12 -3.65 43.80
N SER A 515 4.09 -3.70 42.94
CA SER A 515 2.94 -2.79 42.96
C SER A 515 3.31 -1.32 43.28
N ASN A 516 2.55 -0.64 44.14
CA ASN A 516 2.82 0.72 44.61
C ASN A 516 3.68 0.73 45.89
N SER A 517 4.43 -0.33 46.19
CA SER A 517 5.24 -0.39 47.40
C SER A 517 6.33 0.69 47.43
N PRO A 518 6.75 1.14 48.62
CA PRO A 518 7.90 2.01 48.77
C PRO A 518 9.18 1.39 48.19
N PHE A 519 10.14 2.24 47.83
CA PHE A 519 11.37 1.78 47.17
C PHE A 519 12.13 0.74 48.01
N HIS A 520 12.27 0.91 49.33
CA HIS A 520 12.98 -0.07 50.19
C HIS A 520 12.39 -1.48 50.05
N ARG A 521 11.05 -1.58 49.99
CA ARG A 521 10.36 -2.86 49.84
C ARG A 521 10.57 -3.44 48.44
N LYS A 522 10.61 -2.58 47.42
CA LYS A 522 10.98 -3.01 46.06
C LYS A 522 12.42 -3.51 46.00
N GLN A 523 13.37 -2.87 46.69
CA GLN A 523 14.77 -3.31 46.75
C GLN A 523 14.88 -4.74 47.30
N GLU A 524 14.23 -5.04 48.43
CA GLU A 524 14.22 -6.40 49.02
C GLU A 524 13.74 -7.48 48.04
N ILE A 525 12.72 -7.16 47.23
CA ILE A 525 12.17 -8.10 46.24
C ILE A 525 13.11 -8.22 45.03
N LEU A 526 13.66 -7.09 44.56
CA LEU A 526 14.51 -7.04 43.36
C LEU A 526 15.92 -7.59 43.60
N ASP A 527 16.44 -7.52 44.83
CA ASP A 527 17.74 -8.08 45.23
C ASP A 527 17.80 -9.60 45.03
N ALA A 528 16.69 -10.29 45.30
CA ALA A 528 16.54 -11.72 45.08
C ALA A 528 16.29 -12.10 43.59
N SER A 529 16.26 -11.13 42.67
CA SER A 529 15.95 -11.39 41.27
C SER A 529 17.14 -12.03 40.52
N ALA A 530 16.84 -13.00 39.66
CA ALA A 530 17.83 -13.55 38.73
C ALA A 530 18.27 -12.55 37.65
N LEU A 531 17.48 -11.49 37.39
CA LEU A 531 17.80 -10.48 36.39
C LEU A 531 18.86 -9.51 36.92
N ARG A 532 19.93 -9.29 36.16
CA ARG A 532 21.00 -8.35 36.55
C ARG A 532 20.49 -6.91 36.59
N MET A 533 19.61 -6.51 35.66
CA MET A 533 19.00 -5.18 35.68
C MET A 533 18.22 -4.91 36.96
N ASN A 534 17.61 -5.92 37.58
CA ASN A 534 16.87 -5.78 38.84
C ASN A 534 17.79 -5.65 40.05
N ARG A 535 18.89 -6.42 40.08
CA ARG A 535 19.91 -6.31 41.13
C ARG A 535 20.58 -4.93 41.12
N GLU A 536 20.87 -4.39 39.94
CA GLU A 536 21.41 -3.02 39.80
C GLU A 536 20.42 -1.96 40.32
N ILE A 537 19.11 -2.17 40.17
CA ILE A 537 18.09 -1.30 40.79
C ILE A 537 18.11 -1.45 42.32
N ALA A 538 18.22 -2.69 42.83
CA ALA A 538 18.25 -2.95 44.27
C ALA A 538 19.50 -2.37 44.97
N GLU A 539 20.64 -2.37 44.28
CA GLU A 539 21.92 -1.81 44.74
C GLU A 539 21.88 -0.26 44.89
N ALA A 540 20.89 0.43 44.30
CA ALA A 540 20.79 1.89 44.36
C ALA A 540 20.39 2.40 45.76
N PRO A 541 20.97 3.50 46.27
CA PRO A 541 20.66 4.01 47.61
C PRO A 541 19.26 4.64 47.73
N GLY A 542 18.63 4.96 46.60
CA GLY A 542 17.32 5.59 46.47
C GLY A 542 16.83 5.49 45.02
N TRP A 543 15.65 6.03 44.72
CA TRP A 543 15.07 5.96 43.37
C TRP A 543 14.38 7.25 42.93
N GLY A 544 15.16 8.32 42.87
CA GLY A 544 14.73 9.64 42.38
C GLY A 544 15.14 9.91 40.93
N LYS A 545 15.06 11.19 40.54
CA LYS A 545 15.50 11.70 39.22
C LYS A 545 16.96 11.34 38.96
N ALA A 546 17.82 11.52 39.96
CA ALA A 546 19.25 11.24 39.83
C ALA A 546 19.51 9.77 39.43
N GLN A 547 18.93 8.80 40.14
CA GLN A 547 19.14 7.38 39.86
C GLN A 547 18.47 6.91 38.56
N ILE A 548 17.29 7.44 38.24
CA ILE A 548 16.62 7.13 36.97
C ILE A 548 17.45 7.61 35.78
N LEU A 549 18.04 8.82 35.86
CA LEU A 549 18.90 9.37 34.81
C LEU A 549 20.28 8.69 34.74
N GLU A 550 20.86 8.31 35.88
CA GLU A 550 22.09 7.52 35.92
C GLU A 550 21.90 6.15 35.25
N ARG A 551 20.80 5.47 35.58
CA ARG A 551 20.42 4.22 34.91
C ARG A 551 20.16 4.44 33.42
N ALA A 552 19.51 5.54 33.04
CA ALA A 552 19.29 5.88 31.63
C ALA A 552 20.62 6.01 30.85
N GLU A 553 21.68 6.57 31.43
CA GLU A 553 23.01 6.61 30.82
C GLU A 553 23.65 5.23 30.71
N SER A 554 23.58 4.41 31.76
CA SER A 554 24.08 3.02 31.73
C SER A 554 23.39 2.20 30.61
N LEU A 555 22.06 2.32 30.52
CA LEU A 555 21.28 1.68 29.46
C LEU A 555 21.63 2.24 28.08
N THR A 556 21.90 3.54 27.95
CA THR A 556 22.35 4.15 26.69
C THR A 556 23.65 3.49 26.18
N GLY A 557 24.64 3.27 27.05
CA GLY A 557 25.88 2.60 26.68
C GLY A 557 25.64 1.18 26.11
N ARG A 558 24.72 0.43 26.74
CA ARG A 558 24.30 -0.90 26.25
C ARG A 558 23.54 -0.82 24.92
N CYS A 559 22.61 0.12 24.80
CA CYS A 559 21.85 0.36 23.56
C CYS A 559 22.77 0.64 22.37
N VAL A 560 23.77 1.51 22.54
CA VAL A 560 24.72 1.86 21.47
C VAL A 560 25.56 0.65 21.03
N SER A 561 25.95 -0.22 21.98
CA SER A 561 26.68 -1.45 21.66
C SER A 561 25.81 -2.51 20.97
N LEU A 562 24.53 -2.63 21.35
CA LEU A 562 23.61 -3.62 20.78
C LEU A 562 23.09 -3.22 19.40
N TRP A 563 22.84 -1.93 19.22
CA TRP A 563 22.18 -1.38 18.04
C TRP A 563 23.07 -0.26 17.48
N PRO A 564 23.89 -0.51 16.45
CA PRO A 564 24.83 0.49 15.89
C PRO A 564 24.16 1.73 15.28
N ALA A 565 24.85 2.87 15.28
CA ALA A 565 24.39 4.13 14.71
C ALA A 565 24.33 4.13 13.16
N PRO A 566 23.59 5.07 12.53
CA PRO A 566 23.78 5.39 11.11
C PRO A 566 25.20 5.88 10.82
N LEU A 567 25.59 5.84 9.55
CA LEU A 567 26.87 6.38 9.10
C LEU A 567 26.93 7.92 9.26
N PRO A 568 28.05 8.48 9.77
CA PRO A 568 28.24 9.94 9.83
C PRO A 568 28.21 10.53 8.42
N GLY A 569 27.56 11.68 8.23
CA GLY A 569 27.52 12.36 6.92
C GLY A 569 26.69 11.63 5.86
N ALA A 570 25.81 10.70 6.23
CA ALA A 570 24.93 10.00 5.27
C ALA A 570 23.99 10.94 4.48
N SER A 571 23.81 12.18 4.95
CA SER A 571 23.24 13.30 4.18
C SER A 571 23.97 13.49 2.86
N ASP A 572 25.30 13.51 2.88
CA ASP A 572 26.13 13.80 1.72
C ASP A 572 26.23 12.58 0.79
N LEU A 573 26.20 11.36 1.35
CA LEU A 573 26.33 10.11 0.60
C LEU A 573 25.09 9.75 -0.25
N GLU A 574 23.89 10.13 0.19
CA GLU A 574 22.64 9.86 -0.53
C GLU A 574 22.45 10.82 -1.71
N ASP A 575 22.86 12.08 -1.53
CA ASP A 575 22.96 13.07 -2.59
C ASP A 575 24.09 12.69 -3.57
N GLU A 576 25.26 12.29 -3.07
CA GLU A 576 26.41 11.85 -3.86
C GLU A 576 26.10 10.62 -4.74
N ARG A 577 25.40 9.59 -4.22
CA ARG A 577 25.00 8.43 -5.02
C ARG A 577 24.01 8.78 -6.14
N ARG A 578 23.04 9.66 -5.88
CA ARG A 578 22.10 10.12 -6.91
C ARG A 578 22.81 10.92 -7.99
N THR A 579 23.66 11.86 -7.59
CA THR A 579 24.49 12.69 -8.49
C THR A 579 25.31 11.84 -9.45
N TRP A 580 26.03 10.83 -8.95
CA TRP A 580 26.90 10.02 -9.81
C TRP A 580 26.16 8.95 -10.64
N VAL A 581 25.01 8.45 -10.17
CA VAL A 581 24.14 7.59 -10.98
C VAL A 581 23.55 8.37 -12.16
N LEU A 582 23.13 9.62 -11.93
CA LEU A 582 22.64 10.52 -12.98
C LEU A 582 23.73 10.86 -13.99
N LEU A 583 24.96 11.14 -13.55
CA LEU A 583 26.09 11.39 -14.46
C LEU A 583 26.34 10.21 -15.42
N ARG A 584 26.37 8.97 -14.92
CA ARG A 584 26.58 7.79 -15.78
C ARG A 584 25.46 7.62 -16.79
N ARG A 585 24.21 7.90 -16.40
CA ARG A 585 23.07 7.86 -17.30
C ARG A 585 23.14 8.95 -18.37
N LEU A 586 23.50 10.17 -18.01
CA LEU A 586 23.70 11.28 -18.96
C LEU A 586 24.76 10.95 -19.99
N LEU A 587 25.92 10.45 -19.56
CA LEU A 587 27.01 10.08 -20.46
C LEU A 587 26.58 8.98 -21.44
N ALA A 588 25.86 7.95 -20.98
CA ALA A 588 25.36 6.88 -21.84
C ALA A 588 24.38 7.38 -22.93
N GLU A 589 23.56 8.38 -22.61
CA GLU A 589 22.54 8.95 -23.51
C GLU A 589 23.06 10.08 -24.43
N LEU A 590 24.33 10.51 -24.29
CA LEU A 590 24.89 11.52 -25.19
C LEU A 590 24.85 11.01 -26.64
N PRO A 591 24.20 11.71 -27.59
CA PRO A 591 24.11 11.27 -28.98
C PRO A 591 25.41 11.51 -29.76
N THR A 592 25.65 10.68 -30.77
CA THR A 592 26.77 10.84 -31.71
C THR A 592 26.64 12.17 -32.48
N GLY A 593 27.77 12.85 -32.72
CA GLY A 593 27.79 14.15 -33.40
C GLY A 593 27.46 15.35 -32.51
N SER A 594 27.43 15.14 -31.18
CA SER A 594 27.23 16.18 -30.18
C SER A 594 28.32 16.17 -29.11
N TRP A 595 28.46 17.28 -28.40
CA TRP A 595 29.35 17.41 -27.24
C TRP A 595 28.66 18.17 -26.10
N THR A 596 29.19 18.08 -24.89
CA THR A 596 28.72 18.88 -23.75
C THR A 596 29.89 19.34 -22.88
N SER A 597 29.67 20.26 -21.94
CA SER A 597 30.73 20.72 -21.04
C SER A 597 30.65 20.10 -19.65
N PHE A 598 31.79 20.09 -18.94
CA PHE A 598 31.82 19.76 -17.50
C PHE A 598 30.85 20.62 -16.69
N GLY A 599 30.63 21.88 -17.09
CA GLY A 599 29.68 22.78 -16.45
C GLY A 599 28.23 22.41 -16.67
N ASP A 600 27.86 22.01 -17.89
CA ASP A 600 26.49 21.62 -18.22
C ASP A 600 26.11 20.32 -17.49
N LEU A 601 27.01 19.34 -17.47
CA LEU A 601 26.81 18.10 -16.69
C LEU A 601 26.69 18.39 -15.20
N ALA A 602 27.58 19.23 -14.65
CA ALA A 602 27.57 19.61 -13.25
C ALA A 602 26.25 20.29 -12.84
N ALA A 603 25.72 21.17 -13.70
CA ALA A 603 24.44 21.85 -13.47
C ALA A 603 23.26 20.86 -13.39
N VAL A 604 23.21 19.84 -14.25
CA VAL A 604 22.11 18.86 -14.26
C VAL A 604 22.18 17.91 -13.06
N ILE A 605 23.38 17.50 -12.63
CA ILE A 605 23.53 16.52 -11.54
C ILE A 605 23.67 17.14 -10.15
N GLY A 606 23.68 18.48 -10.06
CA GLY A 606 23.89 19.21 -8.80
C GLY A 606 25.31 19.06 -8.23
N SER A 607 26.34 19.16 -9.08
CA SER A 607 27.76 19.07 -8.70
C SER A 607 28.58 20.28 -9.17
N THR A 608 29.90 20.22 -9.07
CA THR A 608 30.82 21.24 -9.62
C THR A 608 31.56 20.69 -10.85
N PRO A 609 31.98 21.53 -11.81
CA PRO A 609 32.74 21.07 -12.98
C PRO A 609 34.02 20.30 -12.60
N ALA A 610 34.71 20.75 -11.56
CA ALA A 610 35.88 20.08 -11.01
C ALA A 610 35.54 18.71 -10.40
N GLY A 611 34.40 18.59 -9.71
CA GLY A 611 33.90 17.33 -9.17
C GLY A 611 33.58 16.31 -10.27
N VAL A 612 32.92 16.73 -11.35
CA VAL A 612 32.66 15.89 -12.53
C VAL A 612 33.97 15.40 -13.15
N GLY A 613 34.94 16.30 -13.34
CA GLY A 613 36.26 15.96 -13.86
C GLY A 613 37.01 14.95 -13.01
N ALA A 614 37.04 15.15 -11.68
CA ALA A 614 37.69 14.22 -10.75
C ALA A 614 37.02 12.84 -10.74
N TYR A 615 35.68 12.80 -10.76
CA TYR A 615 34.93 11.55 -10.82
C TYR A 615 35.24 10.78 -12.11
N MET A 616 35.19 11.44 -13.27
CA MET A 616 35.49 10.83 -14.57
C MET A 616 36.93 10.33 -14.65
N ALA A 617 37.90 11.05 -14.09
CA ALA A 617 39.29 10.63 -14.05
C ALA A 617 39.53 9.39 -13.16
N SER A 618 38.75 9.24 -12.08
CA SER A 618 38.90 8.13 -11.12
C SER A 618 38.22 6.83 -11.53
N ARG A 619 37.38 6.85 -12.58
CA ARG A 619 36.52 5.74 -13.01
C ARG A 619 36.78 5.37 -14.48
N PRO A 620 37.73 4.45 -14.76
CA PRO A 620 37.90 3.95 -16.11
C PRO A 620 36.65 3.18 -16.57
N GLY A 621 36.27 3.34 -17.85
CA GLY A 621 35.17 2.60 -18.48
C GLY A 621 33.84 3.37 -18.60
N LEU A 622 33.83 4.69 -18.38
CA LEU A 622 32.66 5.52 -18.65
C LEU A 622 32.43 5.67 -20.16
N GLU A 623 31.27 5.20 -20.64
CA GLU A 623 30.86 5.34 -22.03
C GLU A 623 30.73 6.81 -22.43
N HIS A 624 31.13 7.14 -23.66
CA HIS A 624 31.03 8.48 -24.27
C HIS A 624 31.72 9.62 -23.50
N ALA A 625 32.62 9.33 -22.56
CA ALA A 625 33.35 10.34 -21.80
C ALA A 625 34.14 11.33 -22.68
N HIS A 626 34.54 10.93 -23.89
CA HIS A 626 35.24 11.78 -24.87
C HIS A 626 34.39 12.92 -25.43
N ARG A 627 33.05 12.86 -25.26
CA ARG A 627 32.10 13.92 -25.66
C ARG A 627 31.99 15.07 -24.66
N VAL A 628 32.76 15.02 -23.57
CA VAL A 628 32.80 16.07 -22.53
C VAL A 628 34.02 16.96 -22.72
N LEU A 629 33.78 18.24 -23.04
CA LEU A 629 34.80 19.25 -23.33
C LEU A 629 34.82 20.36 -22.27
N THR A 630 35.79 21.26 -22.37
CA THR A 630 35.78 22.51 -21.57
C THR A 630 34.62 23.41 -22.02
N SER A 631 34.33 24.47 -21.27
CA SER A 631 33.32 25.47 -21.64
C SER A 631 33.59 26.14 -22.99
N GLU A 632 34.84 26.14 -23.44
CA GLU A 632 35.31 26.69 -24.72
C GLU A 632 35.26 25.65 -25.87
N GLY A 633 34.76 24.44 -25.62
CA GLY A 633 34.67 23.37 -26.62
C GLY A 633 36.02 22.74 -26.98
N THR A 634 37.02 22.85 -26.09
CA THR A 634 38.34 22.21 -26.27
C THR A 634 38.46 20.94 -25.43
N VAL A 635 39.30 20.01 -25.86
CA VAL A 635 39.57 18.77 -25.10
C VAL A 635 40.35 19.09 -23.83
N SER A 636 39.91 18.55 -22.70
CA SER A 636 40.63 18.73 -21.43
C SER A 636 42.03 18.10 -21.50
N PRO A 637 43.10 18.81 -21.09
CA PRO A 637 44.46 18.26 -21.02
C PRO A 637 44.59 17.05 -20.09
N SER A 638 43.66 16.90 -19.14
CA SER A 638 43.64 15.80 -18.17
C SER A 638 42.85 14.57 -18.64
N PHE A 639 42.32 14.58 -19.85
CA PHE A 639 41.58 13.45 -20.40
C PHE A 639 42.53 12.31 -20.82
N SER A 640 42.17 11.07 -20.49
CA SER A 640 42.84 9.87 -20.96
C SER A 640 41.84 8.80 -21.38
N TRP A 641 42.21 7.98 -22.37
CA TRP A 641 41.37 6.86 -22.81
C TRP A 641 41.36 5.75 -21.77
N PRO A 642 40.18 5.30 -21.29
CA PRO A 642 40.10 4.26 -20.27
C PRO A 642 40.61 2.88 -20.71
N ASP A 643 40.63 2.63 -22.03
CA ASP A 643 41.00 1.36 -22.66
C ASP A 643 42.36 1.41 -23.37
N GLY A 644 43.11 2.50 -23.22
CA GLY A 644 44.44 2.65 -23.80
C GLY A 644 44.47 2.77 -25.32
N ARG A 645 43.33 3.04 -25.97
CA ARG A 645 43.28 3.24 -27.43
C ARG A 645 44.15 4.43 -27.88
N ALA A 646 44.72 4.32 -29.08
CA ALA A 646 45.50 5.39 -29.69
C ALA A 646 44.57 6.38 -30.45
N GLY A 647 44.89 7.68 -30.37
CA GLY A 647 44.11 8.77 -30.98
C GLY A 647 43.78 9.86 -29.95
N THR A 648 43.45 11.07 -30.39
CA THR A 648 42.99 12.13 -29.49
C THR A 648 41.46 12.10 -29.36
N PRO A 649 40.87 12.59 -28.25
CA PRO A 649 39.41 12.73 -28.13
C PRO A 649 38.80 13.58 -29.25
N ARG A 650 39.58 14.52 -29.77
CA ARG A 650 39.22 15.32 -30.95
C ARG A 650 39.05 14.47 -32.20
N ASP A 651 39.98 13.55 -32.49
CA ASP A 651 39.88 12.67 -33.66
C ASP A 651 38.61 11.80 -33.61
N ALA A 652 38.26 11.33 -32.41
CA ALA A 652 37.03 10.57 -32.19
C ALA A 652 35.77 11.43 -32.40
N LEU A 653 35.78 12.67 -31.93
CA LEU A 653 34.66 13.61 -32.11
C LEU A 653 34.50 14.04 -33.59
N GLU A 654 35.59 14.27 -34.30
CA GLU A 654 35.56 14.59 -35.73
C GLU A 654 35.03 13.40 -36.55
N ALA A 655 35.41 12.16 -36.20
CA ALA A 655 34.86 10.95 -36.81
C ALA A 655 33.36 10.73 -36.53
N GLU A 656 32.87 11.24 -35.40
CA GLU A 656 31.46 11.26 -35.03
C GLU A 656 30.67 12.40 -35.68
N GLY A 657 31.34 13.30 -36.43
CA GLY A 657 30.70 14.42 -37.12
C GLY A 657 30.66 15.74 -36.34
N VAL A 658 31.43 15.86 -35.24
CA VAL A 658 31.61 17.14 -34.54
C VAL A 658 32.65 17.98 -35.29
N THR A 659 32.26 19.20 -35.68
CA THR A 659 33.13 20.11 -36.40
C THR A 659 33.90 21.01 -35.42
N PHE A 660 35.16 21.30 -35.74
CA PHE A 660 36.02 22.18 -34.93
C PHE A 660 36.38 23.43 -35.72
N SER A 661 36.28 24.58 -35.06
CA SER A 661 36.73 25.86 -35.61
C SER A 661 38.27 25.92 -35.72
N GLY A 662 38.79 26.84 -36.53
CA GLY A 662 40.24 27.04 -36.70
C GLY A 662 41.01 27.38 -35.41
N GLY A 663 40.32 27.77 -34.33
CA GLY A 663 40.88 28.00 -32.99
C GLY A 663 40.91 26.76 -32.08
N GLY A 664 40.44 25.59 -32.56
CA GLY A 664 40.47 24.34 -31.80
C GLY A 664 39.27 24.05 -30.90
N GLY A 665 38.27 24.95 -30.87
CA GLY A 665 37.00 24.73 -30.17
C GLY A 665 35.95 24.07 -31.08
N ALA A 666 35.21 23.11 -30.53
CA ALA A 666 34.08 22.44 -31.19
C ALA A 666 32.92 23.40 -31.46
N ASP A 667 32.17 23.16 -32.54
CA ASP A 667 31.04 24.01 -32.95
C ASP A 667 30.00 24.13 -31.82
N PRO A 668 29.71 25.36 -31.33
CA PRO A 668 28.74 25.59 -30.27
C PRO A 668 27.32 25.11 -30.60
N THR A 669 26.95 25.02 -31.88
CA THR A 669 25.62 24.53 -32.29
C THR A 669 25.46 23.02 -32.07
N GLN A 670 26.57 22.29 -31.91
CA GLN A 670 26.60 20.86 -31.59
C GLN A 670 26.74 20.61 -30.07
N ARG A 671 26.69 21.67 -29.25
CA ARG A 671 26.75 21.59 -27.78
C ARG A 671 25.37 21.31 -27.19
N LEU A 672 25.26 20.27 -26.38
CA LEU A 672 24.11 20.02 -25.52
C LEU A 672 24.24 20.81 -24.22
N THR A 673 23.30 21.72 -24.00
CA THR A 673 23.23 22.53 -22.77
C THR A 673 22.68 21.71 -21.60
N ALA A 674 22.77 22.24 -20.37
CA ALA A 674 22.16 21.61 -19.19
C ALA A 674 20.66 21.30 -19.39
N LYS A 675 19.93 22.17 -20.11
CA LYS A 675 18.51 21.98 -20.46
C LYS A 675 18.30 20.80 -21.41
N ASP A 676 19.17 20.64 -22.40
CA ASP A 676 19.08 19.55 -23.38
C ASP A 676 19.46 18.20 -22.75
N LEU A 677 20.47 18.20 -21.89
CA LEU A 677 20.91 17.05 -21.10
C LEU A 677 19.82 16.55 -20.15
N ALA A 678 19.13 17.44 -19.44
CA ALA A 678 18.02 17.06 -18.56
C ALA A 678 16.87 16.41 -19.34
N ARG A 679 16.51 16.99 -20.50
CA ARG A 679 15.50 16.40 -21.40
C ARG A 679 15.88 15.00 -21.89
N LEU A 680 17.16 14.76 -22.22
CA LEU A 680 17.64 13.45 -22.70
C LEU A 680 17.33 12.30 -21.74
N ILE A 681 17.37 12.54 -20.43
CA ILE A 681 17.10 11.51 -19.41
C ILE A 681 15.69 11.59 -18.81
N GLY A 682 14.81 12.41 -19.40
CA GLY A 682 13.44 12.62 -18.93
C GLY A 682 13.36 13.36 -17.59
N MET A 683 14.35 14.20 -17.30
CA MET A 683 14.33 15.12 -16.15
C MET A 683 13.81 16.49 -16.59
N ASP A 684 13.05 17.09 -15.69
CA ASP A 684 12.75 18.51 -15.73
C ASP A 684 14.08 19.29 -15.80
N ALA A 685 14.22 20.20 -16.77
CA ALA A 685 15.44 21.01 -16.93
C ALA A 685 15.88 21.63 -15.59
N PRO A 686 17.18 21.75 -15.26
CA PRO A 686 17.58 22.54 -14.10
C PRO A 686 17.04 23.96 -14.28
N ASP A 687 16.35 24.44 -13.25
CA ASP A 687 15.78 25.79 -13.26
C ASP A 687 16.92 26.81 -13.39
N ASP A 688 16.71 27.81 -14.26
CA ASP A 688 17.36 29.11 -14.07
C ASP A 688 17.02 29.55 -12.63
N PRO A 689 17.90 30.23 -11.87
CA PRO A 689 17.60 30.63 -10.49
C PRO A 689 16.37 31.55 -10.34
N ASP A 690 15.69 31.88 -11.44
CA ASP A 690 14.53 32.75 -11.55
C ASP A 690 13.38 32.15 -12.41
N ASP A 691 13.03 30.85 -12.32
CA ASP A 691 11.91 30.28 -13.11
C ASP A 691 10.89 29.38 -12.35
N ASP A 692 9.63 29.45 -12.79
CA ASP A 692 8.35 29.35 -12.06
C ASP A 692 7.90 27.96 -11.50
N ARG A 693 8.72 26.90 -11.56
CA ARG A 693 8.23 25.52 -11.32
C ARG A 693 7.93 25.12 -9.87
N ASP A 694 8.57 25.74 -8.87
CA ASP A 694 8.21 25.50 -7.47
C ASP A 694 6.95 26.28 -7.05
N GLY A 695 6.66 27.39 -7.74
CA GLY A 695 5.40 28.12 -7.66
C GLY A 695 4.25 27.30 -8.24
N ASP A 696 4.47 26.66 -9.40
CA ASP A 696 3.49 25.76 -10.03
C ASP A 696 3.14 24.57 -9.13
N ARG A 697 4.14 23.94 -8.49
CA ARG A 697 3.89 22.83 -7.57
C ARG A 697 3.14 23.28 -6.31
N PHE A 698 3.44 24.47 -5.79
CA PHE A 698 2.70 25.07 -4.68
C PHE A 698 1.26 25.37 -5.09
N ALA A 699 1.04 25.91 -6.29
CA ALA A 699 -0.28 26.19 -6.84
C ALA A 699 -1.10 24.89 -7.06
N ASP A 700 -0.47 23.84 -7.57
CA ASP A 700 -1.08 22.52 -7.73
C ASP A 700 -1.52 21.94 -6.37
N GLU A 701 -0.65 21.95 -5.35
CA GLU A 701 -1.02 21.43 -4.03
C GLU A 701 -2.02 22.31 -3.29
N LEU A 702 -1.98 23.62 -3.52
CA LEU A 702 -2.96 24.56 -3.00
C LEU A 702 -4.34 24.36 -3.65
N SER A 703 -4.38 24.06 -4.96
CA SER A 703 -5.63 23.78 -5.68
C SER A 703 -6.38 22.56 -5.13
N LEU A 704 -5.65 21.61 -4.54
CA LEU A 704 -6.19 20.40 -3.93
C LEU A 704 -6.87 20.64 -2.57
N LEU A 705 -6.68 21.81 -1.95
CA LEU A 705 -7.33 22.18 -0.68
C LEU A 705 -8.75 22.73 -0.84
N GLY A 706 -9.23 22.89 -2.08
CA GLY A 706 -10.55 23.44 -2.42
C GLY A 706 -10.49 24.91 -2.84
N GLY A 707 -11.37 25.31 -3.76
CA GLY A 707 -11.36 26.63 -4.43
C GLY A 707 -11.28 27.81 -3.46
N ASP A 708 -12.10 27.84 -2.42
CA ASP A 708 -12.16 28.96 -1.47
C ASP A 708 -10.88 29.15 -0.65
N VAL A 709 -10.21 28.06 -0.28
CA VAL A 709 -8.94 28.10 0.47
C VAL A 709 -7.81 28.50 -0.46
N SER A 710 -7.79 27.91 -1.65
CA SER A 710 -6.81 28.20 -2.69
C SER A 710 -6.88 29.66 -3.13
N ASP A 711 -8.08 30.17 -3.35
CA ASP A 711 -8.33 31.55 -3.74
C ASP A 711 -7.97 32.52 -2.63
N ALA A 712 -8.28 32.20 -1.37
CA ALA A 712 -7.94 33.05 -0.23
C ALA A 712 -6.41 33.14 0.00
N VAL A 713 -5.70 32.01 -0.07
CA VAL A 713 -4.24 32.00 0.02
C VAL A 713 -3.61 32.71 -1.19
N GLY A 714 -4.13 32.46 -2.40
CA GLY A 714 -3.69 33.17 -3.61
C GLY A 714 -3.93 34.68 -3.53
N GLN A 715 -5.05 35.12 -2.95
CA GLN A 715 -5.32 36.54 -2.68
C GLN A 715 -4.35 37.11 -1.65
N ALA A 716 -4.05 36.39 -0.56
CA ALA A 716 -3.07 36.86 0.43
C ALA A 716 -1.65 36.99 -0.13
N LEU A 717 -1.22 36.05 -0.98
CA LEU A 717 0.09 36.13 -1.63
C LEU A 717 0.14 37.28 -2.66
N ARG A 718 -0.91 37.45 -3.48
CA ARG A 718 -1.01 38.59 -4.40
C ARG A 718 -1.06 39.94 -3.68
N HIS A 719 -1.73 40.00 -2.53
CA HIS A 719 -1.78 41.20 -1.68
C HIS A 719 -0.40 41.54 -1.11
N TRP A 720 0.35 40.54 -0.65
CA TRP A 720 1.73 40.70 -0.19
C TRP A 720 2.66 41.20 -1.30
N THR A 721 2.63 40.58 -2.48
CA THR A 721 3.45 41.01 -3.62
C THR A 721 3.06 42.38 -4.14
N GLY A 722 1.77 42.72 -4.10
CA GLY A 722 1.26 44.05 -4.46
C GLY A 722 1.78 45.19 -3.56
N ARG A 723 2.38 44.86 -2.42
CA ARG A 723 3.01 45.80 -1.47
C ARG A 723 4.53 45.72 -1.42
N ASN A 724 5.16 45.24 -2.50
CA ASN A 724 6.61 45.06 -2.66
C ASN A 724 7.23 44.00 -1.73
N GLY A 725 6.46 42.98 -1.36
CA GLY A 725 6.98 41.77 -0.72
C GLY A 725 7.34 40.69 -1.74
N ASP A 726 8.41 39.95 -1.50
CA ASP A 726 8.83 38.84 -2.35
C ASP A 726 8.30 37.50 -1.82
N LEU A 727 8.21 36.50 -2.70
CA LEU A 727 7.80 35.14 -2.36
C LEU A 727 8.98 34.18 -2.53
N GLY A 728 9.18 33.29 -1.57
CA GLY A 728 10.11 32.18 -1.67
C GLY A 728 9.38 30.84 -1.58
N PHE A 729 9.69 29.91 -2.47
CA PHE A 729 9.08 28.58 -2.50
C PHE A 729 10.05 27.49 -2.03
N GLY A 730 9.54 26.52 -1.27
CA GLY A 730 10.34 25.47 -0.64
C GLY A 730 10.16 24.09 -1.29
N THR A 731 11.27 23.37 -1.52
CA THR A 731 11.33 22.15 -2.35
C THR A 731 10.83 20.85 -1.69
N ALA A 732 10.71 20.78 -0.35
CA ALA A 732 10.46 19.51 0.37
C ALA A 732 9.01 19.30 0.88
N GLU A 733 8.28 20.39 1.17
CA GLU A 733 6.86 20.36 1.60
C GLU A 733 5.96 21.30 0.77
N THR A 734 6.49 21.81 -0.36
CA THR A 734 5.75 22.71 -1.25
C THR A 734 5.19 23.90 -0.47
N SER A 735 6.08 24.64 0.20
CA SER A 735 5.73 25.75 1.08
C SER A 735 5.93 27.10 0.40
N CYS A 736 5.15 28.12 0.78
CA CYS A 736 5.39 29.51 0.34
C CYS A 736 5.71 30.42 1.53
N ILE A 737 6.77 31.19 1.40
CA ILE A 737 7.29 32.14 2.39
C ILE A 737 7.16 33.56 1.82
N PRO A 738 6.20 34.37 2.28
CA PRO A 738 6.13 35.80 1.96
C PRO A 738 7.16 36.58 2.79
N TRP A 739 8.19 37.14 2.16
CA TRP A 739 9.30 37.82 2.84
C TRP A 739 9.55 39.25 2.34
N LEU A 740 10.30 40.02 3.12
CA LEU A 740 10.77 41.37 2.78
C LEU A 740 12.29 41.46 2.98
N ASP A 741 12.98 42.14 2.07
CA ASP A 741 14.41 42.41 2.20
C ASP A 741 14.67 43.59 3.16
N ARG A 742 15.72 43.46 3.98
CA ARG A 742 16.12 44.44 5.03
C ARG A 742 17.64 44.59 5.03
N PRO A 743 18.19 45.52 4.22
CA PRO A 743 19.64 45.66 4.05
C PRO A 743 20.41 46.11 5.31
N ASP A 744 19.72 46.68 6.30
CA ASP A 744 20.27 47.31 7.51
C ASP A 744 20.22 46.43 8.78
N ALA A 745 19.57 45.27 8.72
CA ALA A 745 19.58 44.23 9.76
C ALA A 745 20.11 42.91 9.19
N ARG A 746 20.31 41.86 10.02
CA ARG A 746 20.79 40.55 9.55
C ARG A 746 19.73 39.82 8.68
N GLY A 747 19.62 40.22 7.40
CA GLY A 747 18.86 39.57 6.33
C GLY A 747 17.34 39.80 6.33
N TRP A 748 16.67 39.09 5.42
CA TRP A 748 15.21 38.94 5.24
C TRP A 748 14.36 38.71 6.51
N ILE A 749 13.13 39.24 6.48
CA ILE A 749 12.09 39.10 7.52
C ILE A 749 10.77 38.61 6.92
N TRP A 750 10.05 37.74 7.62
CA TRP A 750 8.73 37.23 7.20
C TRP A 750 7.84 36.94 8.41
N PRO A 751 6.51 37.15 8.31
CA PRO A 751 5.59 36.95 9.42
C PRO A 751 5.07 35.50 9.54
N VAL A 752 4.90 34.81 8.40
CA VAL A 752 4.24 33.50 8.31
C VAL A 752 4.84 32.61 7.23
N VAL A 753 4.52 31.31 7.26
CA VAL A 753 4.83 30.35 6.17
C VAL A 753 3.60 29.51 5.86
N PHE A 754 3.25 29.37 4.58
CA PHE A 754 2.12 28.57 4.10
C PHE A 754 2.55 27.15 3.75
N TYR A 755 1.84 26.15 4.27
CA TYR A 755 2.07 24.73 3.98
C TYR A 755 0.77 24.07 3.47
N PRO A 756 0.47 24.13 2.16
CA PRO A 756 -0.77 23.59 1.59
C PRO A 756 -0.93 22.09 1.85
N ARG A 757 0.12 21.27 1.69
CA ARG A 757 0.04 19.83 1.95
C ARG A 757 -0.43 19.46 3.37
N SER A 758 -0.07 20.28 4.36
CA SER A 758 -0.46 20.06 5.76
C SER A 758 -1.59 21.00 6.23
N ALA A 759 -2.18 21.75 5.29
CA ALA A 759 -3.27 22.69 5.47
C ALA A 759 -3.06 23.65 6.67
N LYS A 760 -1.85 24.19 6.84
CA LYS A 760 -1.52 25.10 7.95
C LYS A 760 -0.72 26.34 7.52
N ILE A 761 -0.82 27.37 8.34
CA ILE A 761 -0.01 28.59 8.31
C ILE A 761 0.80 28.61 9.62
N GLU A 762 2.12 28.61 9.52
CA GLU A 762 2.99 28.74 10.69
C GLU A 762 3.33 30.21 10.93
N VAL A 763 3.08 30.73 12.14
CA VAL A 763 3.46 32.09 12.53
C VAL A 763 4.82 32.03 13.23
N VAL A 764 5.80 32.77 12.73
CA VAL A 764 7.22 32.55 13.10
C VAL A 764 7.73 33.46 14.22
N PHE A 765 6.97 33.61 15.32
CA PHE A 765 7.33 34.52 16.42
C PHE A 765 8.74 34.28 17.00
N GLN A 766 9.17 33.01 17.12
CA GLN A 766 10.53 32.66 17.54
C GLN A 766 11.62 33.31 16.68
N HIS A 767 11.39 33.42 15.37
CA HIS A 767 12.32 34.02 14.41
C HIS A 767 12.25 35.54 14.46
N LEU A 768 11.05 36.11 14.63
CA LEU A 768 10.85 37.53 14.82
C LEU A 768 11.55 38.05 16.09
N ALA A 769 11.66 37.21 17.13
CA ALA A 769 12.26 37.57 18.41
C ALA A 769 13.72 38.06 18.38
N ARG A 770 14.40 37.92 17.23
CA ARG A 770 15.79 38.38 17.02
C ARG A 770 15.91 39.33 15.81
N ARG A 771 14.80 39.82 15.26
CA ARG A 771 14.73 40.60 14.02
C ARG A 771 13.96 41.91 14.23
N PRO A 772 14.63 43.07 14.23
CA PRO A 772 13.96 44.37 14.36
C PRO A 772 12.96 44.64 13.23
N PRO A 773 11.85 45.35 13.50
CA PRO A 773 11.45 45.93 14.79
C PRO A 773 10.77 44.93 15.73
N PHE A 774 10.49 43.72 15.24
CA PHE A 774 9.79 42.68 15.98
C PHE A 774 10.69 41.91 16.94
N ASP A 775 11.90 42.38 17.25
CA ASP A 775 12.67 42.00 18.43
C ASP A 775 12.07 42.64 19.72
N ASP A 776 11.21 43.66 19.57
CA ASP A 776 10.30 44.15 20.61
C ASP A 776 9.12 43.20 20.88
N ASP A 777 8.98 42.76 22.13
CA ASP A 777 7.88 41.91 22.61
C ASP A 777 6.50 42.58 22.45
N ALA A 778 6.40 43.91 22.58
CA ALA A 778 5.13 44.62 22.47
C ALA A 778 4.56 44.55 21.06
N LEU A 779 5.43 44.66 20.04
CA LEU A 779 5.04 44.54 18.63
C LEU A 779 4.69 43.10 18.26
N ARG A 780 5.40 42.09 18.81
CA ARG A 780 5.02 40.68 18.64
C ARG A 780 3.67 40.35 19.27
N GLU A 781 3.40 40.88 20.47
CA GLU A 781 2.12 40.66 21.16
C GLU A 781 0.97 41.38 20.45
N GLU A 782 1.20 42.55 19.88
CA GLU A 782 0.21 43.24 19.05
C GLU A 782 -0.06 42.47 17.74
N PHE A 783 0.97 41.91 17.09
CA PHE A 783 0.79 41.05 15.93
C PHE A 783 -0.04 39.79 16.27
N ARG A 784 0.24 39.14 17.41
CA ARG A 784 -0.56 38.01 17.92
C ARG A 784 -2.01 38.40 18.13
N ARG A 785 -2.27 39.55 18.77
CA ARG A 785 -3.64 40.02 19.01
C ARG A 785 -4.40 40.24 17.71
N ARG A 786 -3.75 40.80 16.68
CA ARG A 786 -4.33 40.99 15.36
C ARG A 786 -4.65 39.67 14.66
N LEU A 787 -3.76 38.69 14.73
CA LEU A 787 -4.03 37.36 14.19
C LEU A 787 -5.17 36.64 14.92
N ASN A 788 -5.33 36.83 16.24
CA ASN A 788 -6.46 36.29 17.00
C ASN A 788 -7.81 36.99 16.69
N LEU A 789 -7.82 38.08 15.92
CA LEU A 789 -9.08 38.64 15.40
C LEU A 789 -9.65 37.81 14.24
N ILE A 790 -8.86 36.88 13.69
CA ILE A 790 -9.29 35.96 12.65
C ILE A 790 -10.09 34.83 13.31
N GLY A 791 -11.32 34.63 12.84
CA GLY A 791 -12.20 33.59 13.36
C GLY A 791 -11.57 32.20 13.27
N GLY A 792 -11.50 31.49 14.40
CA GLY A 792 -10.87 30.17 14.49
C GLY A 792 -9.36 30.20 14.80
N VAL A 793 -8.78 31.38 15.01
CA VAL A 793 -7.40 31.55 15.47
C VAL A 793 -7.37 31.89 16.95
N ASP A 794 -6.79 30.99 17.75
CA ASP A 794 -6.53 31.22 19.17
C ASP A 794 -5.08 30.92 19.52
N ILE A 795 -4.21 31.92 19.31
CA ILE A 795 -2.81 31.85 19.72
C ILE A 795 -2.69 32.40 21.13
N SER A 796 -2.33 31.57 22.11
CA SER A 796 -2.14 32.01 23.49
C SER A 796 -0.91 32.91 23.66
N ARG A 797 -0.91 33.80 24.66
CA ARG A 797 0.16 34.78 24.89
C ARG A 797 1.53 34.16 25.16
N ASP A 798 1.60 32.98 25.76
CA ASP A 798 2.85 32.24 25.99
C ASP A 798 3.52 31.71 24.69
N ARG A 799 2.85 31.86 23.54
CA ARG A 799 3.35 31.40 22.23
C ARG A 799 4.11 32.46 21.44
N ILE A 800 4.24 33.70 21.93
CA ILE A 800 4.96 34.80 21.26
C ILE A 800 6.50 34.62 21.20
N SER A 801 7.03 33.54 21.77
CA SER A 801 8.43 33.11 21.65
C SER A 801 8.60 31.78 20.89
N LYS A 802 7.49 31.21 20.40
CA LYS A 802 7.42 29.88 19.75
C LYS A 802 6.95 30.03 18.29
N ARG A 803 6.54 28.93 17.65
CA ARG A 803 5.99 28.92 16.28
C ARG A 803 4.61 28.28 16.25
N PRO A 804 3.57 28.98 16.71
CA PRO A 804 2.21 28.45 16.64
C PRO A 804 1.81 28.28 15.17
N SER A 805 1.06 27.21 14.89
CA SER A 805 0.44 27.00 13.58
C SER A 805 -1.06 27.22 13.68
N ILE A 806 -1.62 27.87 12.68
CA ILE A 806 -3.07 28.05 12.52
C ILE A 806 -3.52 27.30 11.26
N PRO A 807 -4.74 26.73 11.21
CA PRO A 807 -5.21 26.04 10.01
C PRO A 807 -5.28 27.01 8.82
N ILE A 808 -4.88 26.59 7.62
CA ILE A 808 -4.92 27.47 6.41
C ILE A 808 -6.36 27.81 6.01
N THR A 809 -7.31 26.95 6.38
CA THR A 809 -8.75 27.14 6.18
C THR A 809 -9.32 28.32 6.95
N VAL A 810 -8.60 28.87 7.95
CA VAL A 810 -9.02 30.11 8.63
C VAL A 810 -9.00 31.32 7.70
N LEU A 811 -8.30 31.24 6.56
CA LEU A 811 -8.33 32.30 5.55
C LEU A 811 -9.57 32.26 4.67
N SER A 812 -10.28 31.12 4.61
CA SER A 812 -11.53 31.04 3.86
C SER A 812 -12.65 31.80 4.55
N GLY A 813 -13.57 32.38 3.77
CA GLY A 813 -14.66 33.18 4.31
C GLY A 813 -14.16 34.51 4.92
N GLY A 814 -14.71 34.89 6.08
CA GLY A 814 -14.46 36.20 6.69
C GLY A 814 -13.06 36.40 7.30
N GLY A 815 -12.21 35.36 7.31
CA GLY A 815 -10.89 35.41 7.93
C GLY A 815 -9.78 35.98 7.06
N LEU A 816 -9.94 36.02 5.73
CA LEU A 816 -8.95 36.61 4.84
C LEU A 816 -8.71 38.09 5.13
N LYS A 817 -9.79 38.88 5.24
CA LYS A 817 -9.70 40.33 5.46
C LYS A 817 -8.91 40.71 6.72
N PRO A 818 -9.24 40.20 7.93
CA PRO A 818 -8.44 40.51 9.13
C PRO A 818 -7.00 39.96 9.05
N PHE A 819 -6.77 38.88 8.29
CA PHE A 819 -5.43 38.39 8.02
C PHE A 819 -4.62 39.35 7.12
N LEU A 820 -5.22 39.88 6.05
CA LEU A 820 -4.58 40.92 5.21
C LEU A 820 -4.29 42.18 6.02
N GLU A 821 -5.23 42.63 6.86
CA GLU A 821 -5.02 43.79 7.76
C GLU A 821 -3.87 43.56 8.75
N ALA A 822 -3.69 42.32 9.23
CA ALA A 822 -2.56 41.96 10.08
C ALA A 822 -1.23 41.97 9.29
N LEU A 823 -1.21 41.45 8.06
CA LEU A 823 -0.03 41.50 7.18
C LEU A 823 0.32 42.94 6.78
N ASP A 824 -0.68 43.77 6.49
CA ASP A 824 -0.50 45.19 6.16
C ASP A 824 0.14 45.95 7.32
N TRP A 825 -0.41 45.77 8.51
CA TRP A 825 0.16 46.37 9.71
C TRP A 825 1.59 45.87 9.95
N PHE A 826 1.88 44.58 9.72
CA PHE A 826 3.24 44.05 9.82
C PHE A 826 4.19 44.73 8.83
N MET A 827 3.82 44.85 7.56
CA MET A 827 4.61 45.53 6.53
C MET A 827 4.81 47.02 6.85
N ASP A 828 3.80 47.69 7.41
CA ASP A 828 3.90 49.10 7.84
C ASP A 828 4.89 49.29 8.98
N GLN A 829 4.96 48.35 9.93
CA GLN A 829 5.97 48.38 10.99
C GLN A 829 7.39 48.14 10.43
N VAL A 830 7.53 47.33 9.36
CA VAL A 830 8.82 47.06 8.71
C VAL A 830 9.28 48.23 7.82
N GLY A 831 8.35 48.95 7.16
CA GLY A 831 8.59 50.24 6.52
C GLY A 831 8.66 50.27 4.98
N THR A 832 7.84 49.51 4.24
CA THR A 832 7.86 49.50 2.75
C THR A 832 6.47 49.77 2.13
N ALA A 833 6.30 50.90 1.43
CA ALA A 833 5.10 51.17 0.62
C ALA A 833 5.38 52.17 -0.53
N VAL A 834 5.40 51.70 -1.80
CA VAL A 834 4.97 52.45 -3.01
C VAL A 834 4.54 51.43 -4.10
N PRO A 835 3.34 51.52 -4.74
CA PRO A 835 2.86 50.59 -5.80
C PRO A 835 3.15 51.06 -7.24
N ARG A 836 3.09 50.15 -8.24
CA ARG A 836 3.15 50.43 -9.70
C ARG A 836 1.87 49.98 -10.44
N GLU A 837 1.52 50.72 -11.50
CA GLU A 837 0.26 50.75 -12.28
C GLU A 837 0.01 49.56 -13.26
N GLU A 838 -1.26 49.47 -13.71
CA GLU A 838 -2.01 48.43 -14.45
C GLU A 838 -1.60 48.12 -15.90
N GLU A 839 -2.00 46.93 -16.41
CA GLU A 839 -2.43 46.73 -17.81
C GLU A 839 -3.41 45.54 -17.99
N THR A 840 -4.30 45.63 -19.00
CA THR A 840 -5.66 45.03 -19.14
C THR A 840 -5.84 43.87 -20.16
N ALA A 841 -6.95 43.08 -20.05
CA ALA A 841 -7.86 42.50 -21.11
C ALA A 841 -8.35 41.04 -20.77
N GLY A 842 -9.52 40.47 -21.10
CA GLY A 842 -10.74 40.80 -21.88
C GLY A 842 -11.69 39.56 -21.96
N THR A 843 -12.98 39.75 -22.26
CA THR A 843 -14.16 38.92 -21.85
C THR A 843 -14.77 37.94 -22.88
N GLY A 844 -15.23 36.76 -22.41
CA GLY A 844 -16.13 35.80 -23.13
C GLY A 844 -17.00 34.90 -22.22
N LYS A 845 -17.10 35.21 -20.92
CA LYS A 845 -17.51 34.30 -19.83
C LYS A 845 -18.97 34.44 -19.36
N ALA A 846 -19.66 35.50 -19.77
CA ALA A 846 -20.83 36.06 -19.08
C ALA A 846 -22.11 35.18 -19.06
N GLY A 847 -22.34 34.29 -20.03
CA GLY A 847 -23.56 33.47 -20.09
C GLY A 847 -23.53 32.23 -19.19
N ALA A 848 -22.35 31.63 -19.01
CA ALA A 848 -22.12 30.54 -18.06
C ALA A 848 -22.07 31.11 -16.62
N ASP A 849 -21.44 32.28 -16.46
CA ASP A 849 -21.35 32.98 -15.18
C ASP A 849 -22.74 33.24 -14.59
N LEU A 850 -23.76 33.62 -15.38
CA LEU A 850 -25.12 33.89 -14.85
C LEU A 850 -25.83 32.64 -14.28
N ALA A 851 -25.61 31.46 -14.86
CA ALA A 851 -26.19 30.22 -14.35
C ALA A 851 -25.44 29.73 -13.09
N ASP A 852 -24.11 29.91 -13.07
CA ASP A 852 -23.26 29.61 -11.92
C ASP A 852 -23.51 30.59 -10.75
N GLU A 853 -23.81 31.86 -11.07
CA GLU A 853 -24.27 32.87 -10.12
C GLU A 853 -25.65 32.50 -9.56
N PHE A 854 -26.60 32.05 -10.38
CA PHE A 854 -27.90 31.58 -9.87
C PHE A 854 -27.75 30.31 -9.03
N HIS A 855 -26.84 29.40 -9.40
CA HIS A 855 -26.51 28.21 -8.60
C HIS A 855 -25.98 28.60 -7.22
N SER A 856 -25.01 29.53 -7.20
CA SER A 856 -24.44 30.08 -5.98
C SER A 856 -25.52 30.80 -5.15
N ALA A 857 -26.44 31.51 -5.80
CA ALA A 857 -27.58 32.16 -5.13
C ALA A 857 -28.54 31.14 -4.48
N MET A 858 -28.78 29.97 -5.07
CA MET A 858 -29.62 28.92 -4.47
C MET A 858 -28.95 28.19 -3.30
N LEU A 859 -27.63 27.97 -3.37
CA LEU A 859 -26.86 27.45 -2.24
C LEU A 859 -26.83 28.45 -1.08
N LEU A 860 -26.70 29.74 -1.39
CA LEU A 860 -26.80 30.81 -0.42
C LEU A 860 -28.23 30.91 0.15
N LEU A 861 -29.27 30.76 -0.68
CA LEU A 861 -30.67 30.71 -0.25
C LEU A 861 -30.88 29.61 0.80
N TYR A 862 -30.36 28.40 0.55
CA TYR A 862 -30.41 27.31 1.52
C TYR A 862 -29.66 27.64 2.82
N ALA A 863 -28.43 28.18 2.72
CA ALA A 863 -27.66 28.55 3.90
C ALA A 863 -28.41 29.60 4.74
N ARG A 864 -29.02 30.59 4.08
CA ARG A 864 -29.80 31.66 4.71
C ARG A 864 -31.12 31.18 5.30
N THR A 865 -31.85 30.28 4.63
CA THR A 865 -33.07 29.68 5.23
C THR A 865 -32.74 28.91 6.52
N LYS A 866 -31.58 28.25 6.57
CA LYS A 866 -31.13 27.52 7.76
C LYS A 866 -30.69 28.42 8.90
N THR A 867 -30.00 29.52 8.62
CA THR A 867 -29.49 30.40 9.68
C THR A 867 -30.47 31.50 10.08
N GLU A 868 -31.21 32.06 9.12
CA GLU A 868 -32.04 33.23 9.35
C GLU A 868 -33.53 32.90 9.52
N ALA A 869 -34.00 31.77 8.99
CA ALA A 869 -35.34 31.26 9.25
C ALA A 869 -35.32 30.00 10.14
N GLU A 870 -34.14 29.59 10.60
CA GLU A 870 -33.91 28.36 11.39
C GLU A 870 -34.54 27.10 10.77
N TYR A 871 -34.73 27.09 9.45
CA TYR A 871 -35.36 26.00 8.72
C TYR A 871 -34.34 25.27 7.86
N ASN A 872 -34.07 24.02 8.21
CA ASN A 872 -33.10 23.20 7.50
C ASN A 872 -33.77 22.47 6.32
N ALA A 873 -33.82 23.13 5.16
CA ALA A 873 -34.39 22.59 3.93
C ALA A 873 -33.46 21.54 3.25
N SER A 874 -33.08 20.48 3.96
CA SER A 874 -32.08 19.50 3.50
C SER A 874 -32.46 18.83 2.16
N ALA A 875 -33.75 18.59 1.93
CA ALA A 875 -34.25 18.07 0.65
C ALA A 875 -34.04 19.06 -0.52
N PHE A 876 -34.08 20.37 -0.26
CA PHE A 876 -33.80 21.39 -1.27
C PHE A 876 -32.31 21.47 -1.60
N LEU A 877 -31.42 21.38 -0.61
CA LEU A 877 -29.97 21.35 -0.84
C LEU A 877 -29.56 20.16 -1.72
N VAL A 878 -30.14 18.97 -1.46
CA VAL A 878 -29.88 17.78 -2.29
C VAL A 878 -30.33 18.04 -3.73
N MET A 879 -31.53 18.61 -3.95
CA MET A 879 -32.01 18.95 -5.29
C MET A 879 -31.10 19.95 -6.01
N VAL A 880 -30.57 20.98 -5.33
CA VAL A 880 -29.64 21.97 -5.92
C VAL A 880 -28.29 21.33 -6.27
N THR A 881 -27.79 20.42 -5.42
CA THR A 881 -26.52 19.73 -5.63
C THR A 881 -26.59 18.75 -6.80
N GLU A 882 -27.71 18.03 -6.94
CA GLU A 882 -27.86 17.01 -7.99
C GLU A 882 -28.29 17.57 -9.35
N HIS A 883 -29.04 18.68 -9.36
CA HIS A 883 -29.68 19.19 -10.58
C HIS A 883 -29.30 20.62 -10.94
N GLY A 884 -28.43 21.24 -10.13
CA GLY A 884 -28.06 22.65 -10.25
C GLY A 884 -29.16 23.60 -9.79
N GLY A 885 -28.81 24.84 -9.39
CA GLY A 885 -29.77 25.80 -8.87
C GLY A 885 -30.95 26.09 -9.80
N VAL A 886 -30.70 26.30 -11.11
CA VAL A 886 -31.76 26.52 -12.11
C VAL A 886 -32.63 25.27 -12.26
N GLY A 887 -32.02 24.08 -12.30
CA GLY A 887 -32.73 22.81 -12.47
C GLY A 887 -33.59 22.41 -11.26
N ALA A 888 -33.14 22.75 -10.05
CA ALA A 888 -33.91 22.54 -8.82
C ALA A 888 -35.12 23.49 -8.74
N ALA A 889 -34.93 24.76 -9.10
CA ALA A 889 -36.00 25.76 -9.10
C ALA A 889 -37.15 25.41 -10.07
N LYS A 890 -36.82 24.98 -11.29
CA LYS A 890 -37.84 24.58 -12.28
C LYS A 890 -38.68 23.38 -11.82
N ARG A 891 -38.06 22.41 -11.13
CA ARG A 891 -38.79 21.23 -10.61
C ARG A 891 -39.76 21.58 -9.49
N LEU A 892 -39.39 22.52 -8.60
CA LEU A 892 -40.28 22.98 -7.53
C LEU A 892 -41.47 23.79 -8.07
N LEU A 893 -41.27 24.56 -9.14
CA LEU A 893 -42.34 25.31 -9.82
C LEU A 893 -43.25 24.42 -10.68
N ALA A 894 -42.73 23.31 -11.20
CA ALA A 894 -43.49 22.36 -12.00
C ALA A 894 -44.49 21.52 -11.17
N SER A 895 -44.19 21.29 -9.88
CA SER A 895 -45.11 20.59 -8.96
C SER A 895 -46.41 21.39 -8.81
N PRO A 896 -47.62 20.80 -8.95
CA PRO A 896 -48.88 21.52 -8.72
C PRO A 896 -49.14 21.82 -7.24
N HIS A 897 -48.42 21.17 -6.33
CA HIS A 897 -48.52 21.38 -4.89
C HIS A 897 -47.36 22.24 -4.39
N ILE A 898 -47.69 23.19 -3.51
CA ILE A 898 -46.71 24.07 -2.85
C ILE A 898 -45.79 23.20 -1.99
N SER A 899 -44.48 23.45 -2.10
CA SER A 899 -43.50 22.63 -1.39
C SER A 899 -43.55 22.89 0.12
N ASP A 900 -43.30 21.84 0.90
CA ASP A 900 -43.25 21.93 2.37
C ASP A 900 -42.23 22.98 2.84
N GLY A 901 -41.16 23.20 2.06
CA GLY A 901 -40.18 24.24 2.32
C GLY A 901 -40.72 25.66 2.14
N PHE A 902 -41.55 25.90 1.11
CA PHE A 902 -42.22 27.18 0.92
C PHE A 902 -43.19 27.46 2.07
N THR A 903 -44.00 26.47 2.45
CA THR A 903 -44.93 26.59 3.58
C THR A 903 -44.20 26.86 4.89
N ALA A 904 -43.12 26.14 5.16
CA ALA A 904 -42.32 26.33 6.37
C ALA A 904 -41.71 27.74 6.45
N LEU A 905 -41.30 28.32 5.31
CA LEU A 905 -40.77 29.68 5.27
C LEU A 905 -41.87 30.74 5.32
N HIS A 906 -43.05 30.43 4.79
CA HIS A 906 -44.24 31.28 4.90
C HIS A 906 -44.66 31.47 6.36
N GLU A 907 -44.79 30.37 7.11
CA GLU A 907 -45.15 30.39 8.54
C GLU A 907 -44.13 31.14 9.42
N ARG A 908 -42.94 31.39 8.88
CA ARG A 908 -41.84 32.08 9.56
C ARG A 908 -41.64 33.51 9.05
N ASP A 909 -42.57 34.02 8.25
CA ASP A 909 -42.51 35.35 7.62
C ASP A 909 -41.24 35.60 6.80
N ARG A 910 -40.65 34.54 6.23
CA ARG A 910 -39.41 34.58 5.43
C ARG A 910 -39.59 34.14 3.99
N LEU A 911 -40.67 34.60 3.36
CA LEU A 911 -40.97 34.35 1.95
C LEU A 911 -39.95 34.99 1.01
N ASP A 912 -39.22 36.01 1.49
CA ASP A 912 -38.05 36.57 0.81
C ASP A 912 -36.96 35.52 0.54
N LEU A 913 -36.92 34.44 1.33
CA LEU A 913 -35.97 33.34 1.19
C LEU A 913 -36.54 32.13 0.44
N THR A 914 -37.64 32.28 -0.27
CA THR A 914 -38.19 31.21 -1.12
C THR A 914 -37.57 31.23 -2.52
N VAL A 915 -37.61 30.06 -3.16
CA VAL A 915 -37.12 29.90 -4.54
C VAL A 915 -37.95 30.76 -5.48
N GLU A 916 -39.26 30.79 -5.26
CA GLU A 916 -40.24 31.59 -5.99
C GLU A 916 -39.85 33.08 -6.03
N THR A 917 -39.34 33.64 -4.93
CA THR A 917 -38.90 35.05 -4.89
C THR A 917 -37.65 35.29 -5.73
N HIS A 918 -36.68 34.37 -5.66
CA HIS A 918 -35.42 34.51 -6.41
C HIS A 918 -35.57 34.22 -7.91
N VAL A 919 -36.57 33.44 -8.32
CA VAL A 919 -36.92 33.23 -9.74
C VAL A 919 -37.50 34.50 -10.37
N LEU A 920 -38.10 35.39 -9.57
CA LEU A 920 -38.64 36.68 -10.02
C LEU A 920 -37.63 37.83 -9.95
N ASP A 921 -36.41 37.61 -9.42
CA ASP A 921 -35.36 38.64 -9.40
C ASP A 921 -34.98 39.03 -10.84
N PRO A 922 -35.04 40.32 -11.23
CA PRO A 922 -34.79 40.78 -12.59
C PRO A 922 -33.47 40.31 -13.19
N ARG A 923 -32.45 40.08 -12.35
CA ARG A 923 -31.13 39.57 -12.78
C ARG A 923 -31.20 38.15 -13.32
N PHE A 924 -32.11 37.34 -12.79
CA PHE A 924 -32.20 35.90 -13.07
C PHE A 924 -33.44 35.52 -13.87
N MET A 925 -34.40 36.43 -14.03
CA MET A 925 -35.58 36.23 -14.88
C MET A 925 -35.25 35.64 -16.27
N PRO A 926 -34.17 36.02 -16.99
CA PRO A 926 -33.84 35.43 -18.30
C PRO A 926 -33.63 33.91 -18.29
N LEU A 927 -33.36 33.29 -17.12
CA LEU A 927 -33.15 31.85 -16.96
C LEU A 927 -34.46 31.04 -16.90
N PHE A 928 -35.61 31.70 -16.72
CA PHE A 928 -36.93 31.09 -16.46
C PHE A 928 -37.99 31.57 -17.45
N THR A 929 -38.92 30.68 -17.82
CA THR A 929 -39.99 31.01 -18.78
C THR A 929 -41.07 31.89 -18.14
N GLU A 930 -41.88 32.54 -18.96
CA GLU A 930 -42.99 33.39 -18.48
C GLU A 930 -43.97 32.59 -17.62
N ASP A 931 -44.38 31.39 -18.06
CA ASP A 931 -45.22 30.47 -17.29
C ASP A 931 -44.64 30.07 -15.92
N GLU A 932 -43.32 29.85 -15.83
CA GLU A 932 -42.65 29.48 -14.57
C GLU A 932 -42.64 30.65 -13.58
N ARG A 933 -42.40 31.86 -14.09
CA ARG A 933 -42.42 33.09 -13.31
C ARG A 933 -43.84 33.44 -12.85
N ASP A 934 -44.84 33.28 -13.71
CA ASP A 934 -46.23 33.52 -13.35
C ASP A 934 -46.70 32.59 -12.23
N ARG A 935 -46.27 31.32 -12.23
CA ARG A 935 -46.53 30.38 -11.12
C ARG A 935 -45.86 30.80 -9.82
N ALA A 936 -44.60 31.24 -9.88
CA ALA A 936 -43.90 31.76 -8.71
C ALA A 936 -44.60 32.98 -8.12
N HIS A 937 -45.02 33.91 -8.99
CA HIS A 937 -45.72 35.13 -8.59
C HIS A 937 -47.11 34.83 -8.02
N HIS A 938 -47.83 33.85 -8.58
CA HIS A 938 -49.13 33.44 -8.08
C HIS A 938 -49.04 32.85 -6.66
N ARG A 939 -48.07 31.96 -6.41
CA ARG A 939 -47.86 31.35 -5.08
C ARG A 939 -47.51 32.37 -4.00
N LEU A 940 -46.64 33.33 -4.32
CA LEU A 940 -46.29 34.40 -3.39
C LEU A 940 -47.49 35.31 -3.10
N ALA A 941 -48.28 35.63 -4.14
CA ALA A 941 -49.47 36.47 -3.98
C ALA A 941 -50.58 35.80 -3.16
N GLU A 942 -50.84 34.50 -3.35
CA GLU A 942 -51.78 33.73 -2.52
C GLU A 942 -51.32 33.67 -1.06
N ALA A 943 -50.01 33.61 -0.84
CA ALA A 943 -49.38 33.69 0.47
C ALA A 943 -49.29 35.14 1.01
N GLY A 944 -50.00 36.10 0.42
CA GLY A 944 -50.04 37.49 0.89
C GLY A 944 -48.73 38.27 0.74
N TYR A 945 -47.75 37.72 0.04
CA TYR A 945 -46.45 38.34 -0.19
C TYR A 945 -46.44 39.06 -1.53
N ARG A 946 -46.13 40.35 -1.50
CA ARG A 946 -45.85 41.12 -2.71
C ARG A 946 -44.34 41.26 -2.82
N PRO A 947 -43.69 40.50 -3.70
CA PRO A 947 -42.25 40.57 -3.87
C PRO A 947 -41.77 41.94 -4.34
#